data_AF-A0A505I857-F1
#
_entry.id   AF-A0A505I857-F1
#
_cell.length_a   1.000
_cell.length_b   1.000
_cell.length_c   1.000
_cell.angle_alpha   90.00
_cell.angle_beta   90.00
_cell.angle_gamma   90.00
#
_symmetry.space_group_name_H-M   'P 1'
#
loop_
_entity.id
_entity.type
_entity.pdbx_description
1 polymer ?
#
loop_
_entity_poly.entity_id
_entity_poly.type
_entity_poly.pdbx_seq_one_letter_code
_entity_poly.pdbx_strand_id
1 'polypeptide(L)'
;MSTATPTATRKPMPSALTFDLHAKCSTTKARASTLRLPHGDVPLPIFMPVATQASLKGLTYDQLRQTGCQLCLNNTYHLGLKPGQAVLDAVGGAHKLQGWDRNILTDSGGFQMVSLLKLATVTEEGVRFLSPHDGTPMLLTPEHSISLQNSIGSDIIMQLDDVIATTSPDQARIHEAMERSVRWLDRCIDAHKYPERQNLFCIIQGGLDLEMRKQCCEEMVARDTPGIAIGGLSGGEAKEDFCKVVDTCTGLLPEKKPRYVMGVGYPEDLIMGVALGADMFDCVWPTRTARFGNAVVPTGTLNLRHRSFAEDFRPVQEGCTCSICLPKEQGGLGITRAYLHHLAAKETVGAHLLTMHNVHYLLSLMGSARQAIIEDRFPAFLRDFFGNFEGEHRPDRTGTGTRSIFAPPQMRFSLSKPSTNTTTGIKEYTPILPLLTTKRVFLRAVLAELLWFISGTTSSLPLSEAGIKIWDGNGSREYLDKVGLSHREVGDLGPVYGFQWRHFGAEYVDAKTDYSGQGVDQLAEVVKKLKENPFDRRIIMSAWNPKDMRIMALPPCHMFAQFYRSADMGLGVPFNIASYALLTHLLAHAVDMVPGTLVHTLGDAHVYLDHVDALKEQIEREPVAFPEVRIKREDRGSGVVDGWKEEEFEVIGYKPHKAIKMKMSV
;
A
#
# COMPACT_ATOMS: atom_id res chain seq x y z
N MET A 1 29.03 20.61 24.98
CA MET A 1 29.58 21.36 23.84
C MET A 1 30.58 20.45 23.14
N SER A 2 30.12 19.66 22.17
CA SER A 2 30.97 18.78 21.36
C SER A 2 31.51 19.60 20.19
N THR A 3 32.82 19.65 20.05
CA THR A 3 33.53 20.40 19.02
C THR A 3 33.31 19.73 17.67
N ALA A 4 32.39 20.29 16.86
CA ALA A 4 32.25 19.95 15.46
C ALA A 4 33.59 20.21 14.76
N THR A 5 34.19 19.15 14.22
CA THR A 5 35.39 19.26 13.39
C THR A 5 34.97 19.93 12.08
N PRO A 6 35.71 20.92 11.55
CA PRO A 6 35.30 21.60 10.32
C PRO A 6 35.33 20.59 9.18
N THR A 7 34.17 20.33 8.56
CA THR A 7 34.08 19.59 7.30
C THR A 7 34.88 20.37 6.26
N ALA A 8 36.04 19.84 5.90
CA ALA A 8 36.84 20.38 4.81
C ALA A 8 35.95 20.44 3.56
N THR A 9 35.82 21.62 2.97
CA THR A 9 35.10 21.83 1.71
C THR A 9 35.76 20.98 0.62
N ARG A 10 35.23 19.79 0.37
CA ARG A 10 35.66 18.89 -0.71
C ARG A 10 35.44 19.60 -2.06
N LYS A 11 36.39 19.45 -2.99
CA LYS A 11 36.23 19.96 -4.36
C LYS A 11 35.04 19.25 -5.03
N PRO A 12 34.25 19.94 -5.89
CA PRO A 12 33.17 19.31 -6.63
C PRO A 12 33.71 18.14 -7.45
N MET A 13 33.07 16.98 -7.36
CA MET A 13 33.45 15.83 -8.18
C MET A 13 33.14 16.12 -9.66
N PRO A 14 34.02 15.74 -10.60
CA PRO A 14 33.66 15.72 -12.02
C PRO A 14 32.41 14.85 -12.23
N SER A 15 31.57 15.19 -13.20
CA SER A 15 30.37 14.41 -13.49
C SER A 15 30.06 14.44 -14.97
N ALA A 16 29.73 13.27 -15.52
CA ALA A 16 29.21 13.14 -16.89
C ALA A 16 27.74 13.58 -17.02
N LEU A 17 27.06 13.74 -15.88
CA LEU A 17 25.63 14.01 -15.80
C LEU A 17 25.36 15.50 -15.89
N THR A 18 24.43 15.86 -16.77
CA THR A 18 23.81 17.19 -16.76
C THR A 18 22.31 17.07 -16.58
N PHE A 19 21.73 17.99 -15.81
CA PHE A 19 20.30 18.04 -15.51
C PHE A 19 19.68 19.28 -16.16
N ASP A 20 18.92 19.07 -17.23
CA ASP A 20 18.23 20.14 -17.96
C ASP A 20 16.77 20.22 -17.51
N LEU A 21 16.46 21.17 -16.63
CA LEU A 21 15.08 21.41 -16.20
C LEU A 21 14.31 22.19 -17.26
N HIS A 22 13.22 21.60 -17.77
CA HIS A 22 12.39 22.20 -18.84
C HIS A 22 11.17 22.93 -18.30
N ALA A 23 10.45 22.30 -17.37
CA ALA A 23 9.19 22.83 -16.85
C ALA A 23 8.95 22.36 -15.41
N LYS A 24 8.14 23.13 -14.69
CA LYS A 24 7.60 22.80 -13.37
C LYS A 24 6.10 23.02 -13.41
N CYS A 25 5.35 22.14 -12.75
CA CYS A 25 3.93 22.37 -12.49
C CYS A 25 3.78 23.61 -11.61
N SER A 26 2.81 24.47 -11.92
CA SER A 26 2.52 25.68 -11.13
C SER A 26 1.86 25.40 -9.78
N THR A 27 1.25 24.21 -9.62
CA THR A 27 0.47 23.84 -8.44
C THR A 27 1.14 22.78 -7.56
N THR A 28 1.87 21.83 -8.16
CA THR A 28 2.52 20.72 -7.45
C THR A 28 4.04 20.86 -7.53
N LYS A 29 4.79 19.95 -6.89
CA LYS A 29 6.26 19.92 -6.97
C LYS A 29 6.78 19.21 -8.23
N ALA A 30 5.89 18.79 -9.13
CA ALA A 30 6.24 18.01 -10.32
C ALA A 30 7.12 18.79 -11.31
N ARG A 31 8.05 18.07 -11.94
CA ARG A 31 9.08 18.65 -12.82
C ARG A 31 9.27 17.78 -14.05
N ALA A 32 9.50 18.42 -15.18
CA ALA A 32 9.90 17.77 -16.41
C ALA A 32 11.32 18.22 -16.75
N SER A 33 12.23 17.26 -16.90
CA SER A 33 13.63 17.52 -17.22
C SER A 33 14.17 16.48 -18.21
N THR A 34 15.40 16.71 -18.68
CA THR A 34 16.22 15.71 -19.35
C THR A 34 17.48 15.50 -18.55
N LEU A 35 17.76 14.24 -18.22
CA LEU A 35 19.01 13.81 -17.64
C LEU A 35 19.92 13.34 -18.76
N ARG A 36 21.03 14.04 -19.01
CA ARG A 36 22.02 13.60 -20.01
C ARG A 36 23.02 12.69 -19.34
N LEU A 37 23.24 11.53 -19.95
CA LEU A 37 24.14 10.49 -19.48
C LEU A 37 24.98 9.98 -20.66
N PRO A 38 26.11 9.28 -20.41
CA PRO A 38 27.01 8.82 -21.46
C PRO A 38 26.37 7.98 -22.58
N HIS A 39 25.35 7.18 -22.27
CA HIS A 39 24.65 6.33 -23.24
C HIS A 39 23.27 6.87 -23.68
N GLY A 40 23.07 8.19 -23.57
CA GLY A 40 21.94 8.90 -24.16
C GLY A 40 21.11 9.70 -23.17
N ASP A 41 20.17 10.47 -23.71
CA ASP A 41 19.29 11.33 -22.92
C ASP A 41 18.15 10.53 -22.29
N VAL A 42 17.84 10.84 -21.03
CA VAL A 42 16.75 10.24 -20.27
C VAL A 42 15.71 11.31 -19.94
N PRO A 43 14.53 11.30 -20.58
CA PRO A 43 13.43 12.18 -20.21
C PRO A 43 12.92 11.83 -18.81
N LEU A 44 12.70 12.85 -17.98
CA LEU A 44 12.17 12.72 -16.62
C LEU A 44 10.77 13.37 -16.51
N PRO A 45 9.86 12.81 -15.69
CA PRO A 45 10.06 11.64 -14.83
C PRO A 45 10.17 10.31 -15.59
N ILE A 46 10.81 9.30 -14.99
CA ILE A 46 11.00 7.96 -15.59
C ILE A 46 10.76 6.82 -14.60
N PHE A 47 10.26 5.70 -15.13
CA PHE A 47 10.24 4.40 -14.48
C PHE A 47 11.32 3.51 -15.09
N MET A 48 12.17 2.92 -14.26
CA MET A 48 13.27 2.04 -14.66
C MET A 48 12.88 0.57 -14.47
N PRO A 49 12.74 -0.22 -15.55
CA PRO A 49 12.58 -1.67 -15.45
C PRO A 49 13.82 -2.33 -14.84
N VAL A 50 13.62 -3.30 -13.95
CA VAL A 50 14.72 -3.95 -13.21
C VAL A 50 15.21 -5.23 -13.91
N ALA A 51 16.41 -5.16 -14.49
CA ALA A 51 17.15 -6.23 -15.13
C ALA A 51 18.15 -6.88 -14.16
N THR A 52 17.66 -7.84 -13.36
CA THR A 52 18.40 -8.45 -12.23
C THR A 52 19.77 -9.04 -12.59
N GLN A 53 19.95 -9.65 -13.77
CA GLN A 53 21.19 -10.30 -14.17
C GLN A 53 21.63 -9.83 -15.57
N ALA A 54 21.66 -8.51 -15.79
CA ALA A 54 21.86 -7.94 -17.12
C ALA A 54 20.85 -8.49 -18.15
N SER A 55 19.65 -8.80 -17.64
CA SER A 55 18.51 -9.29 -18.42
C SER A 55 17.23 -8.96 -17.68
N LEU A 56 16.33 -8.26 -18.36
CA LEU A 56 14.97 -8.04 -17.88
C LEU A 56 14.18 -9.33 -18.05
N LYS A 57 13.72 -9.91 -16.94
CA LYS A 57 13.01 -11.20 -16.96
C LYS A 57 11.82 -11.13 -17.91
N GLY A 58 11.93 -11.86 -19.01
CA GLY A 58 10.89 -12.00 -20.01
C GLY A 58 11.14 -11.22 -21.30
N LEU A 59 12.05 -10.23 -21.38
CA LEU A 59 12.28 -9.47 -22.62
C LEU A 59 13.72 -9.60 -23.12
N THR A 60 13.88 -9.58 -24.43
CA THR A 60 15.19 -9.32 -25.04
C THR A 60 15.52 -7.83 -24.95
N TYR A 61 16.80 -7.51 -25.17
CA TYR A 61 17.29 -6.15 -25.30
C TYR A 61 16.49 -5.33 -26.34
N ASP A 62 16.32 -5.86 -27.55
CA ASP A 62 15.62 -5.15 -28.64
C ASP A 62 14.16 -4.87 -28.29
N GLN A 63 13.50 -5.81 -27.63
CA GLN A 63 12.12 -5.64 -27.19
C GLN A 63 12.01 -4.59 -26.09
N LEU A 64 12.94 -4.56 -25.14
CA LEU A 64 12.99 -3.50 -24.13
C LEU A 64 13.22 -2.14 -24.79
N ARG A 65 14.14 -2.05 -25.75
CA ARG A 65 14.39 -0.81 -26.50
C ARG A 65 13.14 -0.34 -27.25
N GLN A 66 12.38 -1.25 -27.86
CA GLN A 66 11.12 -0.93 -28.55
C GLN A 66 10.05 -0.34 -27.63
N THR A 67 10.13 -0.58 -26.31
CA THR A 67 9.21 0.08 -25.35
C THR A 67 9.52 1.56 -25.11
N GLY A 68 10.65 2.06 -25.63
CA GLY A 68 11.11 3.44 -25.42
C GLY A 68 11.98 3.63 -24.18
N CYS A 69 12.29 2.56 -23.45
CA CYS A 69 13.16 2.59 -22.27
C CYS A 69 14.53 3.20 -22.61
N GLN A 70 14.94 4.24 -21.86
CA GLN A 70 16.26 4.90 -22.00
C GLN A 70 17.20 4.63 -20.82
N LEU A 71 16.67 4.09 -19.72
CA LEU A 71 17.40 3.79 -18.51
C LEU A 71 16.76 2.58 -17.82
N CYS A 72 17.56 1.56 -17.53
CA CYS A 72 17.13 0.38 -16.78
C CYS A 72 18.03 0.17 -15.55
N LEU A 73 17.53 -0.59 -14.57
CA LEU A 73 18.29 -0.92 -13.37
C LEU A 73 18.93 -2.30 -13.53
N ASN A 74 20.25 -2.40 -13.36
CA ASN A 74 20.95 -3.65 -13.17
C ASN A 74 21.28 -3.87 -11.69
N ASN A 75 21.13 -5.10 -11.21
CA ASN A 75 21.45 -5.40 -9.82
C ASN A 75 22.94 -5.73 -9.67
N THR A 76 23.64 -4.98 -8.82
CA THR A 76 25.09 -5.15 -8.60
C THR A 76 25.42 -6.47 -7.95
N TYR A 77 24.62 -6.88 -6.96
CA TYR A 77 24.87 -8.12 -6.21
C TYR A 77 24.89 -9.34 -7.13
N HIS A 78 23.87 -9.49 -7.98
CA HIS A 78 23.77 -10.63 -8.86
C HIS A 78 24.85 -10.62 -9.96
N LEU A 79 25.14 -9.47 -10.56
CA LEU A 79 26.16 -9.37 -11.61
C LEU A 79 27.59 -9.50 -11.09
N GLY A 80 27.87 -8.92 -9.93
CA GLY A 80 29.15 -9.02 -9.25
C GLY A 80 29.49 -10.44 -8.81
N LEU A 81 28.47 -11.31 -8.65
CA LEU A 81 28.66 -12.75 -8.39
C LEU A 81 28.65 -13.60 -9.66
N LYS A 82 27.68 -13.36 -10.56
CA LYS A 82 27.49 -14.14 -11.79
C LYS A 82 27.06 -13.21 -12.93
N PRO A 83 27.91 -13.00 -13.95
CA PRO A 83 29.10 -13.80 -14.27
C PRO A 83 30.33 -13.47 -13.40
N GLY A 84 30.28 -12.41 -12.59
CA GLY A 84 31.35 -12.00 -11.71
C GLY A 84 32.22 -10.88 -12.29
N GLN A 85 32.92 -10.17 -11.40
CA GLN A 85 33.72 -8.99 -11.74
C GLN A 85 34.76 -9.27 -12.84
N ALA A 86 35.52 -10.36 -12.75
CA ALA A 86 36.55 -10.70 -13.72
C ALA A 86 36.01 -10.90 -15.15
N VAL A 87 34.79 -11.43 -15.29
CA VAL A 87 34.15 -11.58 -16.60
C VAL A 87 33.67 -10.23 -17.12
N LEU A 88 33.10 -9.38 -16.25
CA LEU A 88 32.68 -8.03 -16.62
C LEU A 88 33.87 -7.18 -17.09
N ASP A 89 35.01 -7.26 -16.40
CA ASP A 89 36.24 -6.58 -16.81
C ASP A 89 36.74 -7.06 -18.17
N ALA A 90 36.74 -8.39 -18.40
CA ALA A 90 37.18 -8.98 -19.66
C ALA A 90 36.26 -8.62 -20.84
N VAL A 91 34.94 -8.59 -20.62
CA VAL A 91 33.94 -8.20 -21.65
C VAL A 91 33.94 -6.68 -21.88
N GLY A 92 34.30 -5.90 -20.87
CA GLY A 92 34.29 -4.44 -20.89
C GLY A 92 32.94 -3.84 -20.47
N GLY A 93 32.30 -4.42 -19.45
CA GLY A 93 31.09 -3.91 -18.80
C GLY A 93 29.77 -4.55 -19.24
N ALA A 94 28.70 -4.26 -18.49
CA ALA A 94 27.39 -4.86 -18.67
C ALA A 94 26.69 -4.40 -19.97
N HIS A 95 26.94 -3.18 -20.45
CA HIS A 95 26.44 -2.72 -21.74
C HIS A 95 26.82 -3.70 -22.87
N LYS A 96 28.11 -4.06 -22.95
CA LYS A 96 28.61 -5.04 -23.92
C LYS A 96 28.12 -6.46 -23.65
N LEU A 97 28.08 -6.86 -22.38
CA LEU A 97 27.62 -8.20 -21.98
C LEU A 97 26.17 -8.48 -22.41
N GLN A 98 25.27 -7.51 -22.25
CA GLN A 98 23.84 -7.68 -22.53
C GLN A 98 23.40 -7.07 -23.87
N GLY A 99 24.30 -6.40 -24.59
CA GLY A 99 23.99 -5.66 -25.81
C GLY A 99 23.16 -4.39 -25.61
N TRP A 100 23.07 -3.87 -24.38
CA TRP A 100 22.27 -2.68 -24.05
C TRP A 100 23.05 -1.39 -24.29
N ASP A 101 22.67 -0.68 -25.35
CA ASP A 101 23.31 0.56 -25.83
C ASP A 101 22.64 1.85 -25.30
N ARG A 102 21.89 1.73 -24.21
CA ARG A 102 21.28 2.84 -23.46
C ARG A 102 21.77 2.83 -22.03
N ASN A 103 21.30 3.76 -21.22
CA ASN A 103 21.84 3.96 -19.89
C ASN A 103 21.49 2.84 -18.90
N ILE A 104 22.39 2.61 -17.94
CA ILE A 104 22.22 1.66 -16.83
C ILE A 104 22.38 2.41 -15.51
N LEU A 105 21.46 2.16 -14.59
CA LEU A 105 21.65 2.42 -13.17
C LEU A 105 21.98 1.11 -12.46
N THR A 106 22.95 1.12 -11.56
CA THR A 106 23.20 -0.03 -10.67
C THR A 106 22.83 0.29 -9.24
N ASP A 107 22.08 -0.58 -8.57
CA ASP A 107 21.94 -0.49 -7.12
C ASP A 107 23.25 -0.85 -6.40
N SER A 108 23.31 -0.66 -5.09
CA SER A 108 24.54 -0.91 -4.32
C SER A 108 24.75 -2.37 -3.93
N GLY A 109 23.71 -3.20 -4.04
CA GLY A 109 23.66 -4.59 -3.56
C GLY A 109 23.29 -4.75 -2.08
N GLY A 110 23.23 -3.67 -1.30
CA GLY A 110 22.94 -3.72 0.14
C GLY A 110 21.55 -4.27 0.47
N PHE A 111 20.51 -3.83 -0.24
CA PHE A 111 19.13 -4.25 -0.01
C PHE A 111 18.92 -5.77 -0.18
N GLN A 112 19.50 -6.37 -1.23
CA GLN A 112 19.35 -7.80 -1.51
C GLN A 112 20.00 -8.63 -0.43
N MET A 113 21.11 -8.17 0.14
CA MET A 113 21.81 -8.88 1.19
C MET A 113 21.04 -8.88 2.51
N VAL A 114 20.38 -7.78 2.87
CA VAL A 114 19.57 -7.69 4.10
C VAL A 114 18.21 -8.37 3.94
N SER A 115 17.59 -8.30 2.75
CA SER A 115 16.25 -8.87 2.51
C SER A 115 16.22 -10.37 2.21
N LEU A 116 17.31 -10.95 1.69
CA LEU A 116 17.37 -12.37 1.33
C LEU A 116 18.00 -13.27 2.40
N LEU A 117 18.68 -12.70 3.41
CA LEU A 117 19.50 -13.48 4.34
C LEU A 117 19.12 -13.17 5.79
N LYS A 118 18.58 -14.17 6.49
CA LYS A 118 18.34 -14.16 7.95
C LYS A 118 19.62 -13.95 8.79
N LEU A 119 20.79 -13.99 8.15
CA LEU A 119 22.13 -14.03 8.78
C LEU A 119 23.03 -12.91 8.23
N ALA A 120 22.50 -11.69 8.08
CA ALA A 120 23.29 -10.52 7.74
C ALA A 120 23.67 -9.75 9.02
N THR A 121 24.96 -9.42 9.17
CA THR A 121 25.47 -8.57 10.26
C THR A 121 26.08 -7.32 9.65
N VAL A 122 25.56 -6.15 10.01
CA VAL A 122 26.09 -4.87 9.55
C VAL A 122 27.02 -4.29 10.61
N THR A 123 28.25 -3.96 10.21
CA THR A 123 29.26 -3.29 11.05
C THR A 123 29.74 -2.03 10.34
N GLU A 124 30.58 -1.21 10.96
CA GLU A 124 31.14 -0.03 10.28
C GLU A 124 31.95 -0.42 9.03
N GLU A 125 32.59 -1.59 9.01
CA GLU A 125 33.39 -2.08 7.88
C GLU A 125 32.55 -2.33 6.62
N GLY A 126 31.34 -2.88 6.80
CA GLY A 126 30.46 -3.28 5.70
C GLY A 126 29.37 -4.25 6.17
N VAL A 127 28.77 -4.95 5.22
CA VAL A 127 27.74 -5.96 5.47
C VAL A 127 28.34 -7.36 5.34
N ARG A 128 28.33 -8.13 6.42
CA ARG A 128 28.73 -9.55 6.46
C ARG A 128 27.51 -10.43 6.27
N PHE A 129 27.62 -11.46 5.43
CA PHE A 129 26.51 -12.32 5.07
C PHE A 129 27.00 -13.67 4.53
N LEU A 130 26.11 -14.64 4.39
CA LEU A 130 26.43 -15.92 3.74
C LEU A 130 25.93 -15.92 2.30
N SER A 131 26.76 -16.39 1.37
CA SER A 131 26.36 -16.62 -0.01
C SER A 131 25.12 -17.53 -0.05
N PRO A 132 24.03 -17.14 -0.74
CA PRO A 132 22.83 -17.95 -0.88
C PRO A 132 23.03 -19.16 -1.80
N HIS A 133 24.18 -19.24 -2.49
CA HIS A 133 24.49 -20.33 -3.42
C HIS A 133 25.23 -21.48 -2.75
N ASP A 134 26.19 -21.18 -1.89
CA ASP A 134 27.11 -22.17 -1.30
C ASP A 134 27.36 -21.96 0.20
N GLY A 135 26.75 -20.93 0.82
CA GLY A 135 26.88 -20.66 2.25
C GLY A 135 28.22 -20.06 2.66
N THR A 136 29.09 -19.68 1.72
CA THR A 136 30.40 -19.09 2.04
C THR A 136 30.25 -17.71 2.68
N PRO A 137 31.04 -17.36 3.72
CA PRO A 137 31.03 -16.02 4.29
C PRO A 137 31.51 -14.97 3.30
N MET A 138 30.75 -13.89 3.18
CA MET A 138 31.02 -12.76 2.30
C MET A 138 30.99 -11.45 3.08
N LEU A 139 31.77 -10.48 2.61
CA LEU A 139 31.79 -9.10 3.11
C LEU A 139 31.64 -8.15 1.93
N LEU A 140 30.59 -7.34 1.95
CA LEU A 140 30.43 -6.22 1.02
C LEU A 140 30.73 -4.92 1.77
N THR A 141 31.84 -4.27 1.41
CA THR A 141 32.19 -2.94 1.90
C THR A 141 31.75 -1.87 0.88
N PRO A 142 31.62 -0.59 1.29
CA PRO A 142 31.48 0.54 0.37
C PRO A 142 32.45 0.50 -0.82
N GLU A 143 33.74 0.27 -0.58
CA GLU A 143 34.77 0.24 -1.62
C GLU A 143 34.56 -0.93 -2.58
N HIS A 144 34.20 -2.11 -2.06
CA HIS A 144 33.94 -3.28 -2.88
C HIS A 144 32.68 -3.08 -3.74
N SER A 145 31.59 -2.52 -3.17
CA SER A 145 30.38 -2.18 -3.94
C SER A 145 30.68 -1.23 -5.09
N ILE A 146 31.45 -0.16 -4.85
CA ILE A 146 31.86 0.80 -5.89
C ILE A 146 32.76 0.13 -6.94
N SER A 147 33.70 -0.72 -6.53
CA SER A 147 34.56 -1.49 -7.44
C SER A 147 33.75 -2.38 -8.39
N LEU A 148 32.73 -3.09 -7.87
CA LEU A 148 31.83 -3.90 -8.69
C LEU A 148 31.07 -3.03 -9.70
N GLN A 149 30.50 -1.91 -9.26
CA GLN A 149 29.78 -0.97 -10.12
C GLN A 149 30.68 -0.33 -11.18
N ASN A 150 31.94 -0.04 -10.84
CA ASN A 150 32.94 0.43 -11.79
C ASN A 150 33.25 -0.59 -12.90
N SER A 151 33.19 -1.89 -12.56
CA SER A 151 33.41 -2.99 -13.51
C SER A 151 32.17 -3.30 -14.35
N ILE A 152 30.98 -3.17 -13.76
CA ILE A 152 29.71 -3.19 -14.48
C ILE A 152 29.66 -2.05 -15.50
N GLY A 153 30.22 -0.88 -15.17
CA GLY A 153 30.33 0.25 -16.07
C GLY A 153 29.01 0.98 -16.31
N SER A 154 28.13 1.01 -15.31
CA SER A 154 26.84 1.72 -15.34
C SER A 154 27.01 3.24 -15.33
N ASP A 155 26.09 3.95 -15.98
CA ASP A 155 26.06 5.41 -16.06
C ASP A 155 25.73 6.08 -14.72
N ILE A 156 24.92 5.41 -13.90
CA ILE A 156 24.59 5.83 -12.53
C ILE A 156 24.95 4.69 -11.57
N ILE A 157 25.71 5.02 -10.54
CA ILE A 157 26.11 4.10 -9.47
C ILE A 157 25.53 4.60 -8.15
N MET A 158 25.16 3.68 -7.28
CA MET A 158 24.56 3.98 -5.98
C MET A 158 25.56 3.74 -4.85
N GLN A 159 25.60 4.62 -3.85
CA GLN A 159 26.38 4.36 -2.63
C GLN A 159 25.91 3.07 -1.95
N LEU A 160 26.80 2.35 -1.27
CA LEU A 160 26.37 1.36 -0.29
C LEU A 160 25.82 2.07 0.94
N ASP A 161 24.65 1.63 1.41
CA ASP A 161 23.93 2.18 2.55
C ASP A 161 23.55 1.09 3.56
N ASP A 162 23.26 1.51 4.79
CA ASP A 162 22.83 0.62 5.86
C ASP A 162 21.29 0.51 5.85
N VAL A 163 20.79 -0.55 5.21
CA VAL A 163 19.36 -0.73 4.94
C VAL A 163 18.63 -1.31 6.15
N ILE A 164 17.53 -0.67 6.51
CA ILE A 164 16.59 -1.14 7.54
C ILE A 164 15.16 -1.10 7.01
N ALA A 165 14.34 -2.06 7.43
CA ALA A 165 12.90 -2.01 7.21
C ALA A 165 12.32 -0.70 7.76
N THR A 166 11.68 0.08 6.89
CA THR A 166 11.18 1.43 7.20
C THR A 166 10.23 1.48 8.38
N THR A 167 9.45 0.40 8.58
CA THR A 167 8.47 0.24 9.67
C THR A 167 9.08 -0.37 10.93
N SER A 168 10.41 -0.49 11.01
CA SER A 168 11.09 -1.03 12.20
C SER A 168 10.75 -0.18 13.44
N PRO A 169 10.37 -0.80 14.57
CA PRO A 169 10.13 -0.09 15.81
C PRO A 169 11.43 0.36 16.51
N ASP A 170 12.59 -0.13 16.07
CA ASP A 170 13.89 0.16 16.67
C ASP A 170 14.48 1.48 16.13
N GLN A 171 14.09 2.58 16.77
CA GLN A 171 14.53 3.93 16.40
C GLN A 171 16.03 4.15 16.58
N ALA A 172 16.65 3.55 17.60
CA ALA A 172 18.10 3.70 17.82
C ALA A 172 18.89 3.05 16.68
N ARG A 173 18.44 1.88 16.21
CA ARG A 173 19.06 1.20 15.09
C ARG A 173 18.83 1.92 13.75
N ILE A 174 17.68 2.58 13.56
CA ILE A 174 17.41 3.48 12.40
C ILE A 174 18.35 4.68 12.40
N HIS A 175 18.51 5.33 13.55
CA HIS A 175 19.44 6.46 13.69
C HIS A 175 20.88 6.05 13.35
N GLU A 176 21.37 4.93 13.90
CA GLU A 176 22.71 4.42 13.58
C GLU A 176 22.85 4.05 12.09
N ALA A 177 21.82 3.45 11.46
CA ALA A 177 21.85 3.17 10.02
C ALA A 177 21.97 4.44 9.18
N MET A 178 21.23 5.50 9.57
CA MET A 178 21.29 6.79 8.90
C MET A 178 22.70 7.38 9.02
N GLU A 179 23.26 7.47 10.24
CA GLU A 179 24.61 8.01 10.45
C GLU A 179 25.70 7.18 9.77
N ARG A 180 25.58 5.85 9.80
CA ARG A 180 26.50 4.95 9.10
C ARG A 180 26.43 5.14 7.59
N SER A 181 25.23 5.31 7.03
CA SER A 181 25.06 5.57 5.59
C SER A 181 25.73 6.88 5.17
N VAL A 182 25.68 7.91 6.03
CA VAL A 182 26.41 9.18 5.83
C VAL A 182 27.93 8.94 5.78
N ARG A 183 28.48 8.18 6.74
CA ARG A 183 29.93 7.84 6.77
C ARG A 183 30.35 6.95 5.60
N TRP A 184 29.48 6.02 5.19
CA TRP A 184 29.73 5.13 4.05
C TRP A 184 29.72 5.85 2.71
N LEU A 185 28.97 6.95 2.57
CA LEU A 185 29.06 7.78 1.39
C LEU A 185 30.47 8.34 1.20
N ASP A 186 31.13 8.79 2.27
CA ASP A 186 32.50 9.31 2.18
C ASP A 186 33.47 8.27 1.63
N ARG A 187 33.32 7.01 2.07
CA ARG A 187 34.08 5.87 1.57
C ARG A 187 33.75 5.53 0.12
N CYS A 188 32.47 5.64 -0.27
CA CYS A 188 32.06 5.44 -1.66
C CYS A 188 32.66 6.50 -2.59
N ILE A 189 32.67 7.76 -2.16
CA ILE A 189 33.27 8.88 -2.89
C ILE A 189 34.76 8.63 -3.11
N ASP A 190 35.49 8.26 -2.06
CA ASP A 190 36.94 8.02 -2.15
C ASP A 190 37.28 6.79 -3.00
N ALA A 191 36.39 5.79 -3.05
CA ALA A 191 36.58 4.58 -3.85
C ALA A 191 36.24 4.74 -5.34
N HIS A 192 35.49 5.78 -5.71
CA HIS A 192 34.98 5.94 -7.07
C HIS A 192 36.08 6.37 -8.05
N LYS A 193 36.40 5.48 -9.00
CA LYS A 193 37.52 5.68 -9.94
C LYS A 193 37.18 6.47 -11.20
N TYR A 194 35.89 6.56 -11.55
CA TYR A 194 35.47 7.03 -12.88
C TYR A 194 34.36 8.11 -12.84
N PRO A 195 34.52 9.19 -12.05
CA PRO A 195 33.51 10.24 -11.90
C PRO A 195 33.16 10.96 -13.22
N GLU A 196 34.06 10.97 -14.19
CA GLU A 196 33.88 11.54 -15.53
C GLU A 196 32.95 10.74 -16.45
N ARG A 197 32.55 9.52 -16.06
CA ARG A 197 31.67 8.65 -16.87
C ARG A 197 30.63 7.87 -16.06
N GLN A 198 30.76 7.75 -14.74
CA GLN A 198 29.73 7.14 -13.89
C GLN A 198 29.37 8.11 -12.76
N ASN A 199 28.08 8.25 -12.51
CA ASN A 199 27.55 9.29 -11.63
C ASN A 199 27.09 8.67 -10.31
N LEU A 200 27.83 8.96 -9.24
CA LEU A 200 27.51 8.44 -7.90
C LEU A 200 26.30 9.18 -7.32
N PHE A 201 25.29 8.44 -6.88
CA PHE A 201 24.14 8.97 -6.16
C PHE A 201 24.23 8.59 -4.68
N CYS A 202 23.97 9.56 -3.81
CA CYS A 202 23.77 9.29 -2.39
C CYS A 202 22.36 8.76 -2.11
N ILE A 203 22.15 8.15 -0.93
CA ILE A 203 20.86 7.57 -0.52
C ILE A 203 20.45 8.16 0.83
N ILE A 204 19.35 8.91 0.84
CA ILE A 204 18.73 9.42 2.07
C ILE A 204 18.10 8.26 2.84
N GLN A 205 18.43 8.13 4.12
CA GLN A 205 17.88 7.17 5.08
C GLN A 205 17.17 7.90 6.25
N GLY A 206 16.63 7.15 7.22
CA GLY A 206 15.94 7.73 8.40
C GLY A 206 14.55 7.16 8.70
N GLY A 207 14.15 6.04 8.06
CA GLY A 207 12.85 5.41 8.32
C GLY A 207 11.67 6.34 7.99
N LEU A 208 10.66 6.36 8.88
CA LEU A 208 9.50 7.26 8.80
C LEU A 208 9.66 8.54 9.66
N ASP A 209 10.81 8.74 10.31
CA ASP A 209 11.06 9.91 11.13
C ASP A 209 11.48 11.10 10.25
N LEU A 210 10.65 12.15 10.23
CA LEU A 210 10.87 13.31 9.36
C LEU A 210 12.07 14.16 9.77
N GLU A 211 12.46 14.17 11.05
CA GLU A 211 13.64 14.90 11.52
C GLU A 211 14.93 14.16 11.14
N MET A 212 14.96 12.82 11.30
CA MET A 212 16.07 12.02 10.78
C MET A 212 16.22 12.17 9.26
N ARG A 213 15.09 12.21 8.52
CA ARG A 213 15.10 12.45 7.08
C ARG A 213 15.68 13.82 6.72
N LYS A 214 15.34 14.87 7.46
CA LYS A 214 15.92 16.22 7.30
C LYS A 214 17.44 16.22 7.55
N GLN A 215 17.86 15.66 8.68
CA GLN A 215 19.28 15.54 9.03
C GLN A 215 20.07 14.79 7.96
N CYS A 216 19.55 13.65 7.49
CA CYS A 216 20.19 12.89 6.44
C CYS A 216 20.23 13.66 5.11
N CYS A 217 19.17 14.40 4.75
CA CYS A 217 19.19 15.27 3.57
C CYS A 217 20.31 16.31 3.66
N GLU A 218 20.43 17.01 4.79
CA GLU A 218 21.47 18.02 5.00
C GLU A 218 22.88 17.43 4.84
N GLU A 219 23.16 16.32 5.51
CA GLU A 219 24.45 15.61 5.45
C GLU A 219 24.79 15.12 4.04
N MET A 220 23.82 14.54 3.33
CA MET A 220 24.03 13.97 2.00
C MET A 220 24.17 15.07 0.93
N VAL A 221 23.41 16.16 1.04
CA VAL A 221 23.51 17.31 0.13
C VAL A 221 24.86 18.02 0.30
N ALA A 222 25.40 18.10 1.52
CA ALA A 222 26.71 18.70 1.77
C ALA A 222 27.87 18.01 1.03
N ARG A 223 27.70 16.74 0.62
CA ARG A 223 28.70 15.95 -0.12
C ARG A 223 28.60 16.11 -1.65
N ASP A 224 27.61 16.85 -2.13
CA ASP A 224 27.46 17.31 -3.51
C ASP A 224 27.52 16.21 -4.59
N THR A 225 26.98 15.01 -4.32
CA THR A 225 26.91 13.94 -5.33
C THR A 225 26.04 14.34 -6.54
N PRO A 226 26.35 13.89 -7.77
CA PRO A 226 25.60 14.24 -8.99
C PRO A 226 24.08 14.03 -8.94
N GLY A 227 23.61 13.05 -8.16
CA GLY A 227 22.19 12.84 -7.90
C GLY A 227 21.93 12.30 -6.51
N ILE A 228 20.64 12.19 -6.17
CA ILE A 228 20.20 11.89 -4.80
C ILE A 228 19.02 10.92 -4.88
N ALA A 229 19.11 9.84 -4.12
CA ALA A 229 18.04 8.88 -3.96
C ALA A 229 17.41 8.93 -2.57
N ILE A 230 16.15 8.53 -2.47
CA ILE A 230 15.40 8.39 -1.22
C ILE A 230 15.19 6.88 -1.01
N GLY A 231 15.91 6.34 -0.04
CA GLY A 231 15.91 4.91 0.29
C GLY A 231 14.87 4.54 1.34
N GLY A 232 14.55 3.24 1.41
CA GLY A 232 13.69 2.67 2.45
C GLY A 232 12.26 3.20 2.41
N LEU A 233 11.59 3.19 1.25
CA LEU A 233 10.18 3.61 1.07
C LEU A 233 9.39 2.61 0.20
N SER A 234 9.60 1.33 0.46
CA SER A 234 8.94 0.24 -0.25
C SER A 234 8.71 -0.97 0.67
N GLY A 235 8.56 -0.72 1.98
CA GLY A 235 8.70 -1.70 3.06
C GLY A 235 7.40 -2.10 3.76
N GLY A 236 6.27 -1.51 3.39
CA GLY A 236 4.95 -1.81 3.96
C GLY A 236 4.33 -0.67 4.77
N GLU A 237 4.93 0.52 4.73
CA GLU A 237 4.41 1.75 5.31
C GLU A 237 3.05 2.17 4.73
N ALA A 238 2.33 3.01 5.47
CA ALA A 238 1.10 3.60 4.97
C ALA A 238 1.40 4.62 3.86
N LYS A 239 0.48 4.77 2.90
CA LYS A 239 0.62 5.72 1.78
C LYS A 239 0.81 7.16 2.25
N GLU A 240 0.17 7.54 3.36
CA GLU A 240 0.32 8.86 3.95
C GLU A 240 1.76 9.08 4.46
N ASP A 241 2.34 8.09 5.15
CA ASP A 241 3.71 8.18 5.65
C ASP A 241 4.72 8.21 4.49
N PHE A 242 4.51 7.37 3.47
CA PHE A 242 5.27 7.44 2.21
C PHE A 242 5.26 8.86 1.64
N CYS A 243 4.06 9.46 1.48
CA CYS A 243 3.91 10.80 0.94
C CYS A 243 4.63 11.84 1.80
N LYS A 244 4.49 11.79 3.13
CA LYS A 244 5.16 12.73 4.05
C LYS A 244 6.68 12.66 3.92
N VAL A 245 7.26 11.46 3.84
CA VAL A 245 8.72 11.31 3.70
C VAL A 245 9.19 11.83 2.34
N VAL A 246 8.53 11.45 1.23
CA VAL A 246 8.90 11.93 -0.11
C VAL A 246 8.79 13.46 -0.18
N ASP A 247 7.69 14.04 0.31
CA ASP A 247 7.46 15.49 0.32
C ASP A 247 8.54 16.25 1.12
N THR A 248 8.88 15.71 2.30
CA THR A 248 9.91 16.27 3.19
C THR A 248 11.26 16.24 2.51
N CYS A 249 11.70 15.09 1.99
CA CYS A 249 13.01 14.96 1.37
C CYS A 249 13.11 15.86 0.13
N THR A 250 12.20 15.70 -0.83
CA THR A 250 12.21 16.46 -2.10
C THR A 250 12.14 17.99 -1.91
N GLY A 251 11.55 18.47 -0.81
CA GLY A 251 11.54 19.88 -0.43
C GLY A 251 12.90 20.45 -0.03
N LEU A 252 13.84 19.59 0.40
CA LEU A 252 15.17 19.95 0.86
C LEU A 252 16.26 19.71 -0.19
N LEU A 253 15.96 18.92 -1.23
CA LEU A 253 16.94 18.55 -2.24
C LEU A 253 17.18 19.68 -3.27
N PRO A 254 18.44 19.90 -3.71
CA PRO A 254 18.78 20.88 -4.74
C PRO A 254 17.92 20.75 -6.01
N GLU A 255 17.57 21.88 -6.61
CA GLU A 255 16.68 21.92 -7.77
C GLU A 255 17.32 21.32 -9.03
N LYS A 256 18.63 21.49 -9.23
CA LYS A 256 19.32 21.02 -10.44
C LYS A 256 19.93 19.63 -10.29
N LYS A 257 19.31 18.77 -9.46
CA LYS A 257 19.71 17.38 -9.29
C LYS A 257 18.51 16.44 -9.47
N PRO A 258 18.72 15.24 -10.05
CA PRO A 258 17.70 14.22 -10.13
C PRO A 258 17.42 13.61 -8.74
N ARG A 259 16.16 13.25 -8.54
CA ARG A 259 15.60 12.74 -7.28
C ARG A 259 14.99 11.37 -7.53
N TYR A 260 15.61 10.34 -6.98
CA TYR A 260 15.26 8.95 -7.25
C TYR A 260 14.59 8.29 -6.04
N VAL A 261 13.32 7.90 -6.13
CA VAL A 261 12.65 7.14 -5.06
C VAL A 261 12.77 5.65 -5.35
N MET A 262 13.48 4.93 -4.48
CA MET A 262 13.91 3.56 -4.73
C MET A 262 12.79 2.54 -4.44
N GLY A 263 12.62 1.55 -5.31
CA GLY A 263 11.77 0.37 -5.08
C GLY A 263 10.26 0.57 -5.28
N VAL A 264 9.84 1.72 -5.83
CA VAL A 264 8.43 2.08 -6.04
C VAL A 264 7.99 1.77 -7.47
N GLY A 265 6.85 1.06 -7.62
CA GLY A 265 6.37 0.61 -8.93
C GLY A 265 4.87 0.60 -9.16
N TYR A 266 4.06 0.86 -8.13
CA TYR A 266 2.61 0.96 -8.33
C TYR A 266 2.28 2.27 -9.06
N PRO A 267 1.44 2.24 -10.11
CA PRO A 267 1.10 3.44 -10.89
C PRO A 267 0.72 4.65 -10.04
N GLU A 268 -0.09 4.45 -9.00
CA GLU A 268 -0.50 5.49 -8.07
C GLU A 268 0.67 6.11 -7.30
N ASP A 269 1.64 5.31 -6.86
CA ASP A 269 2.78 5.79 -6.09
C ASP A 269 3.77 6.53 -6.99
N LEU A 270 3.92 6.10 -8.23
CA LEU A 270 4.74 6.81 -9.22
C LEU A 270 4.17 8.21 -9.45
N ILE A 271 2.87 8.30 -9.73
CA ILE A 271 2.20 9.59 -10.01
C ILE A 271 2.20 10.49 -8.78
N MET A 272 1.96 9.95 -7.58
CA MET A 272 2.08 10.71 -6.33
C MET A 272 3.51 11.17 -6.08
N GLY A 273 4.51 10.31 -6.27
CA GLY A 273 5.92 10.66 -6.14
C GLY A 273 6.31 11.81 -7.08
N VAL A 274 5.84 11.78 -8.33
CA VAL A 274 6.02 12.88 -9.29
C VAL A 274 5.35 14.16 -8.79
N ALA A 275 4.13 14.09 -8.28
CA ALA A 275 3.42 15.25 -7.71
C ALA A 275 4.19 15.88 -6.54
N LEU A 276 4.89 15.06 -5.76
CA LEU A 276 5.75 15.46 -4.65
C LEU A 276 7.16 15.85 -5.08
N GLY A 277 7.51 15.72 -6.37
CA GLY A 277 8.75 16.25 -6.95
C GLY A 277 9.90 15.25 -7.05
N ALA A 278 9.60 13.95 -7.04
CA ALA A 278 10.53 12.90 -7.47
C ALA A 278 10.56 12.76 -9.01
N ASP A 279 11.71 12.33 -9.55
CA ASP A 279 11.92 12.22 -11.00
C ASP A 279 12.17 10.79 -11.48
N MET A 280 12.69 9.92 -10.64
CA MET A 280 13.08 8.56 -11.04
C MET A 280 12.50 7.52 -10.08
N PHE A 281 12.13 6.37 -10.61
CA PHE A 281 11.58 5.24 -9.87
C PHE A 281 12.03 3.92 -10.49
N ASP A 282 12.06 2.84 -9.71
CA ASP A 282 12.33 1.49 -10.21
C ASP A 282 11.46 0.47 -9.46
N CYS A 283 11.08 -0.61 -10.15
CA CYS A 283 10.46 -1.74 -9.45
C CYS A 283 10.47 -3.03 -10.26
N VAL A 284 10.54 -4.16 -9.56
CA VAL A 284 10.32 -5.49 -10.15
C VAL A 284 8.83 -5.82 -10.34
N TRP A 285 7.92 -5.06 -9.71
CA TRP A 285 6.48 -5.33 -9.71
C TRP A 285 5.86 -5.59 -11.09
N PRO A 286 6.04 -4.73 -12.12
CA PRO A 286 5.38 -4.94 -13.42
C PRO A 286 5.77 -6.26 -14.10
N THR A 287 7.05 -6.63 -14.03
CA THR A 287 7.55 -7.88 -14.63
C THR A 287 7.22 -9.09 -13.76
N ARG A 288 7.20 -8.93 -12.44
CA ARG A 288 6.84 -10.00 -11.49
C ARG A 288 5.35 -10.33 -11.58
N THR A 289 4.48 -9.33 -11.60
CA THR A 289 3.02 -9.54 -11.67
C THR A 289 2.60 -10.09 -13.05
N ALA A 290 3.28 -9.70 -14.13
CA ALA A 290 3.10 -10.29 -15.45
C ALA A 290 3.27 -11.82 -15.45
N ARG A 291 4.30 -12.33 -14.78
CA ARG A 291 4.54 -13.79 -14.64
C ARG A 291 3.43 -14.51 -13.88
N PHE A 292 2.71 -13.80 -13.01
CA PHE A 292 1.54 -14.33 -12.31
C PHE A 292 0.23 -14.20 -13.09
N GLY A 293 0.28 -13.67 -14.33
CA GLY A 293 -0.87 -13.58 -15.22
C GLY A 293 -1.62 -12.25 -15.15
N ASN A 294 -1.00 -11.20 -14.61
CA ASN A 294 -1.64 -9.91 -14.41
C ASN A 294 -1.14 -8.85 -15.40
N ALA A 295 -2.08 -8.18 -16.07
CA ALA A 295 -1.82 -7.00 -16.89
C ALA A 295 -2.12 -5.71 -16.11
N VAL A 296 -1.24 -4.72 -16.20
CA VAL A 296 -1.46 -3.37 -15.63
C VAL A 296 -2.18 -2.52 -16.68
N VAL A 297 -3.26 -1.86 -16.29
CA VAL A 297 -4.11 -1.03 -17.17
C VAL A 297 -4.53 0.24 -16.42
N PRO A 298 -5.07 1.29 -17.10
CA PRO A 298 -5.51 2.52 -16.45
C PRO A 298 -6.47 2.31 -15.27
N THR A 299 -7.36 1.32 -15.38
CA THR A 299 -8.37 1.00 -14.35
C THR A 299 -7.85 0.04 -13.27
N GLY A 300 -6.53 -0.17 -13.17
CA GLY A 300 -5.91 -1.04 -12.18
C GLY A 300 -5.22 -2.25 -12.81
N THR A 301 -5.58 -3.46 -12.35
CA THR A 301 -4.92 -4.71 -12.80
C THR A 301 -5.94 -5.72 -13.29
N LEU A 302 -5.71 -6.28 -14.47
CA LEU A 302 -6.49 -7.40 -15.01
C LEU A 302 -5.80 -8.72 -14.70
N ASN A 303 -6.45 -9.59 -13.92
CA ASN A 303 -5.99 -10.96 -13.74
C ASN A 303 -6.48 -11.82 -14.92
N LEU A 304 -5.65 -11.97 -15.94
CA LEU A 304 -6.04 -12.66 -17.18
C LEU A 304 -6.24 -14.15 -17.00
N ARG A 305 -5.90 -14.74 -15.84
CA ARG A 305 -6.26 -16.12 -15.50
C ARG A 305 -7.75 -16.29 -15.20
N HIS A 306 -8.49 -15.20 -15.02
CA HIS A 306 -9.91 -15.26 -14.71
C HIS A 306 -10.74 -15.76 -15.90
N ARG A 307 -11.69 -16.65 -15.65
CA ARG A 307 -12.49 -17.31 -16.71
C ARG A 307 -13.32 -16.34 -17.56
N SER A 308 -13.69 -15.18 -17.02
CA SER A 308 -14.40 -14.14 -17.78
C SER A 308 -13.65 -13.68 -19.04
N PHE A 309 -12.33 -13.87 -19.09
CA PHE A 309 -11.54 -13.51 -20.25
C PHE A 309 -11.45 -14.62 -21.30
N ALA A 310 -11.96 -15.82 -21.04
CA ALA A 310 -11.82 -16.97 -21.95
C ALA A 310 -12.38 -16.73 -23.36
N GLU A 311 -13.40 -15.88 -23.47
CA GLU A 311 -14.06 -15.50 -24.74
C GLU A 311 -13.94 -13.98 -25.01
N ASP A 312 -13.06 -13.28 -24.29
CA ASP A 312 -12.81 -11.84 -24.49
C ASP A 312 -11.76 -11.63 -25.60
N PHE A 313 -12.22 -11.38 -26.82
CA PHE A 313 -11.36 -11.17 -27.99
C PHE A 313 -10.84 -9.74 -28.15
N ARG A 314 -11.06 -8.86 -27.16
CA ARG A 314 -10.48 -7.50 -27.15
C ARG A 314 -8.98 -7.55 -26.82
N PRO A 315 -8.21 -6.49 -27.15
CA PRO A 315 -6.83 -6.36 -26.69
C PRO A 315 -6.76 -6.28 -25.16
N VAL A 316 -5.56 -6.44 -24.60
CA VAL A 316 -5.35 -6.28 -23.14
C VAL A 316 -5.89 -4.93 -22.66
N GLN A 317 -5.53 -3.87 -23.38
CA GLN A 317 -5.99 -2.51 -23.14
C GLN A 317 -6.34 -1.85 -24.48
N GLU A 318 -7.56 -1.35 -24.60
CA GLU A 318 -7.98 -0.56 -25.75
C GLU A 318 -7.20 0.76 -25.80
N GLY A 319 -6.78 1.16 -27.00
CA GLY A 319 -5.96 2.35 -27.21
C GLY A 319 -4.48 2.23 -26.77
N CYS A 320 -4.05 1.09 -26.24
CA CYS A 320 -2.64 0.88 -25.90
C CYS A 320 -1.79 0.70 -27.18
N THR A 321 -0.69 1.44 -27.26
CA THR A 321 0.24 1.43 -28.39
C THR A 321 1.36 0.40 -28.25
N CYS A 322 1.31 -0.50 -27.25
CA CYS A 322 2.31 -1.55 -27.12
C CYS A 322 2.16 -2.57 -28.26
N SER A 323 3.27 -3.21 -28.62
CA SER A 323 3.31 -4.18 -29.71
C SER A 323 2.35 -5.36 -29.53
N ILE A 324 1.95 -5.70 -28.30
CA ILE A 324 0.98 -6.78 -28.07
C ILE A 324 -0.48 -6.33 -28.25
N CYS A 325 -0.82 -5.08 -27.88
CA CYS A 325 -2.19 -4.56 -27.93
C CYS A 325 -2.54 -4.03 -29.32
N LEU A 326 -1.56 -3.49 -30.04
CA LEU A 326 -1.76 -3.00 -31.39
C LEU A 326 -2.26 -4.14 -32.29
N PRO A 327 -3.25 -3.87 -33.15
CA PRO A 327 -3.72 -4.84 -34.12
C PRO A 327 -2.65 -5.08 -35.19
N LYS A 328 -2.75 -6.20 -35.91
CA LYS A 328 -1.74 -6.61 -36.91
C LYS A 328 -1.60 -5.59 -38.05
N GLU A 329 -2.72 -4.97 -38.41
CA GLU A 329 -2.81 -3.94 -39.45
C GLU A 329 -2.02 -2.67 -39.08
N GLN A 330 -1.73 -2.47 -37.78
CA GLN A 330 -0.92 -1.36 -37.26
C GLN A 330 0.49 -1.80 -36.82
N GLY A 331 0.95 -2.97 -37.28
CA GLY A 331 2.28 -3.49 -36.97
C GLY A 331 2.42 -4.12 -35.58
N GLY A 332 1.32 -4.36 -34.89
CA GLY A 332 1.29 -5.11 -33.62
C GLY A 332 1.08 -6.61 -33.81
N LEU A 333 0.91 -7.31 -32.69
CA LEU A 333 0.66 -8.75 -32.64
C LEU A 333 -0.84 -9.09 -32.59
N GLY A 334 -1.71 -8.13 -32.26
CA GLY A 334 -3.15 -8.34 -32.12
C GLY A 334 -3.51 -9.36 -31.02
N ILE A 335 -2.78 -9.33 -29.91
CA ILE A 335 -2.98 -10.29 -28.82
C ILE A 335 -4.26 -9.97 -28.06
N THR A 336 -5.12 -10.98 -27.93
CA THR A 336 -6.40 -10.87 -27.22
C THR A 336 -6.30 -11.31 -25.77
N ARG A 337 -7.24 -10.84 -24.94
CA ARG A 337 -7.38 -11.29 -23.54
C ARG A 337 -7.68 -12.79 -23.46
N ALA A 338 -8.47 -13.34 -24.38
CA ALA A 338 -8.74 -14.78 -24.49
C ALA A 338 -7.50 -15.61 -24.73
N TYR A 339 -6.62 -15.18 -25.63
CA TYR A 339 -5.36 -15.87 -25.87
C TYR A 339 -4.46 -15.80 -24.64
N LEU A 340 -4.38 -14.65 -23.98
CA LEU A 340 -3.64 -14.52 -22.74
C LEU A 340 -4.25 -15.32 -21.59
N HIS A 341 -5.56 -15.47 -21.50
CA HIS A 341 -6.21 -16.36 -20.53
C HIS A 341 -5.79 -17.81 -20.70
N HIS A 342 -5.66 -18.25 -21.95
CA HIS A 342 -5.17 -19.58 -22.27
C HIS A 342 -3.72 -19.79 -21.80
N LEU A 343 -2.85 -18.76 -21.89
CA LEU A 343 -1.41 -18.86 -21.63
C LEU A 343 -0.95 -18.40 -20.22
N ALA A 344 -1.67 -17.47 -19.60
CA ALA A 344 -1.22 -16.74 -18.41
C ALA A 344 -0.93 -17.68 -17.24
N ALA A 345 0.29 -17.58 -16.71
CA ALA A 345 0.83 -18.45 -15.65
C ALA A 345 0.84 -19.96 -15.97
N LYS A 346 0.71 -20.32 -17.26
CA LYS A 346 0.76 -21.70 -17.77
C LYS A 346 1.93 -21.86 -18.74
N GLU A 347 2.09 -20.91 -19.65
CA GLU A 347 3.12 -20.90 -20.69
C GLU A 347 4.04 -19.69 -20.55
N THR A 348 5.32 -19.88 -20.88
CA THR A 348 6.34 -18.82 -20.76
C THR A 348 6.05 -17.62 -21.66
N VAL A 349 5.44 -17.84 -22.82
CA VAL A 349 5.01 -16.77 -23.74
C VAL A 349 3.93 -15.88 -23.12
N GLY A 350 3.07 -16.39 -22.23
CA GLY A 350 2.09 -15.56 -21.52
C GLY A 350 2.77 -14.54 -20.60
N ALA A 351 3.81 -14.98 -19.88
CA ALA A 351 4.64 -14.09 -19.06
C ALA A 351 5.40 -13.05 -19.89
N HIS A 352 5.93 -13.46 -21.04
CA HIS A 352 6.62 -12.59 -21.99
C HIS A 352 5.72 -11.45 -22.48
N LEU A 353 4.57 -11.79 -23.05
CA LEU A 353 3.62 -10.82 -23.61
C LEU A 353 3.13 -9.83 -22.55
N LEU A 354 2.80 -10.31 -21.34
CA LEU A 354 2.38 -9.43 -20.25
C LEU A 354 3.50 -8.53 -19.74
N THR A 355 4.75 -9.00 -19.78
CA THR A 355 5.90 -8.17 -19.42
C THR A 355 6.07 -7.02 -20.41
N MET A 356 5.94 -7.29 -21.72
CA MET A 356 5.99 -6.24 -22.75
C MET A 356 4.94 -5.15 -22.50
N HIS A 357 3.70 -5.57 -22.22
CA HIS A 357 2.60 -4.65 -21.94
C HIS A 357 2.82 -3.84 -20.67
N ASN A 358 3.13 -4.49 -19.54
CA ASN A 358 3.26 -3.81 -18.25
C ASN A 358 4.41 -2.80 -18.24
N VAL A 359 5.53 -3.13 -18.88
CA VAL A 359 6.69 -2.22 -19.00
C VAL A 359 6.34 -1.03 -19.88
N HIS A 360 5.72 -1.26 -21.05
CA HIS A 360 5.27 -0.19 -21.91
C HIS A 360 4.27 0.74 -21.20
N TYR A 361 3.31 0.17 -20.46
CA TYR A 361 2.31 0.94 -19.73
C TYR A 361 2.96 1.92 -18.73
N LEU A 362 3.89 1.47 -17.89
CA LEU A 362 4.54 2.35 -16.91
C LEU A 362 5.43 3.41 -17.56
N LEU A 363 6.16 3.07 -18.63
CA LEU A 363 6.95 4.05 -19.38
C LEU A 363 6.05 5.10 -20.05
N SER A 364 4.94 4.68 -20.66
CA SER A 364 3.95 5.57 -21.27
C SER A 364 3.25 6.45 -20.24
N LEU A 365 3.00 5.93 -19.04
CA LEU A 365 2.42 6.69 -17.93
C LEU A 365 3.37 7.83 -17.51
N MET A 366 4.66 7.56 -17.36
CA MET A 366 5.67 8.57 -17.06
C MET A 366 5.82 9.60 -18.18
N GLY A 367 5.77 9.16 -19.45
CA GLY A 367 5.74 10.07 -20.61
C GLY A 367 4.52 10.99 -20.61
N SER A 368 3.34 10.47 -20.26
CA SER A 368 2.10 11.24 -20.15
C SER A 368 2.15 12.25 -19.00
N ALA A 369 2.70 11.84 -17.84
CA ALA A 369 2.96 12.72 -16.71
C ALA A 369 3.92 13.86 -17.10
N ARG A 370 5.02 13.53 -17.79
CA ARG A 370 5.98 14.53 -18.32
C ARG A 370 5.29 15.55 -19.21
N GLN A 371 4.48 15.11 -20.17
CA GLN A 371 3.79 16.01 -21.08
C GLN A 371 2.80 16.91 -20.34
N ALA A 372 2.07 16.37 -19.37
CA ALA A 372 1.15 17.15 -18.55
C ALA A 372 1.87 18.20 -17.68
N ILE A 373 3.11 17.96 -17.25
CA ILE A 373 3.92 18.95 -16.54
C ILE A 373 4.39 20.06 -17.49
N ILE A 374 4.85 19.72 -18.69
CA ILE A 374 5.28 20.69 -19.70
C ILE A 374 4.13 21.62 -20.12
N GLU A 375 2.93 21.06 -20.24
CA GLU A 375 1.71 21.78 -20.60
C GLU A 375 1.01 22.44 -19.39
N ASP A 376 1.63 22.40 -18.20
CA ASP A 376 1.10 22.90 -16.93
C ASP A 376 -0.35 22.45 -16.61
N ARG A 377 -0.70 21.22 -17.00
CA ARG A 377 -2.00 20.57 -16.73
C ARG A 377 -1.88 19.35 -15.83
N PHE A 378 -0.75 19.20 -15.14
CA PHE A 378 -0.50 18.06 -14.26
C PHE A 378 -1.59 17.86 -13.18
N PRO A 379 -2.18 18.89 -12.54
CA PRO A 379 -3.29 18.69 -11.60
C PRO A 379 -4.56 18.13 -12.24
N ALA A 380 -4.86 18.49 -13.50
CA ALA A 380 -5.96 17.87 -14.24
C ALA A 380 -5.64 16.40 -14.55
N PHE A 381 -4.41 16.12 -15.00
CA PHE A 381 -3.93 14.77 -15.23
C PHE A 381 -4.02 13.89 -13.95
N LEU A 382 -3.71 14.43 -12.76
CA LEU A 382 -3.90 13.73 -11.49
C LEU A 382 -5.38 13.37 -11.27
N ARG A 383 -6.29 14.34 -11.45
CA ARG A 383 -7.73 14.11 -11.30
C ARG A 383 -8.25 13.07 -12.29
N ASP A 384 -7.78 13.07 -13.53
CA ASP A 384 -8.19 12.07 -14.52
C ASP A 384 -7.61 10.70 -14.17
N PHE A 385 -6.33 10.63 -13.78
CA PHE A 385 -5.66 9.38 -13.39
C PHE A 385 -6.36 8.71 -12.21
N PHE A 386 -6.67 9.47 -11.15
CA PHE A 386 -7.38 8.97 -9.97
C PHE A 386 -8.91 8.92 -10.15
N GLY A 387 -9.46 9.65 -11.12
CA GLY A 387 -10.88 9.66 -11.45
C GLY A 387 -11.33 8.46 -12.28
N ASN A 388 -10.42 7.90 -13.10
CA ASN A 388 -10.66 6.73 -13.95
C ASN A 388 -10.85 5.40 -13.19
N PHE A 389 -10.86 5.40 -11.85
CA PHE A 389 -11.43 4.31 -11.04
C PHE A 389 -12.97 4.43 -11.00
N GLU A 390 -13.61 4.64 -12.16
CA GLU A 390 -15.06 4.73 -12.21
C GLU A 390 -15.67 3.37 -11.86
N GLY A 391 -16.44 3.33 -10.76
CA GLY A 391 -17.16 2.13 -10.37
C GLY A 391 -18.12 1.66 -11.48
N GLU A 392 -18.20 0.34 -11.66
CA GLU A 392 -19.12 -0.28 -12.61
C GLU A 392 -20.57 0.01 -12.17
N HIS A 393 -21.42 0.43 -13.11
CA HIS A 393 -22.84 0.54 -12.83
C HIS A 393 -23.45 -0.85 -12.68
N ARG A 394 -24.11 -1.13 -11.54
CA ARG A 394 -24.73 -2.43 -11.28
C ARG A 394 -26.18 -2.27 -10.80
N PRO A 395 -27.09 -3.16 -11.22
CA PRO A 395 -28.39 -3.28 -10.56
C PRO A 395 -28.21 -3.85 -9.14
N ASP A 396 -29.11 -3.51 -8.22
CA ASP A 396 -29.07 -3.98 -6.84
C ASP A 396 -30.45 -4.45 -6.35
N ARG A 397 -30.49 -5.16 -5.22
CA ARG A 397 -31.72 -5.77 -4.65
C ARG A 397 -32.81 -4.76 -4.26
N THR A 398 -32.45 -3.50 -4.05
CA THR A 398 -33.35 -2.41 -3.65
C THR A 398 -33.98 -1.71 -4.86
N GLY A 399 -33.45 -1.93 -6.06
CA GLY A 399 -33.91 -1.28 -7.30
C GLY A 399 -33.35 0.14 -7.51
N THR A 400 -32.41 0.58 -6.68
CA THR A 400 -31.81 1.93 -6.74
C THR A 400 -30.69 2.01 -7.78
N GLY A 401 -29.98 0.90 -7.99
CA GLY A 401 -28.72 0.84 -8.73
C GLY A 401 -27.53 1.33 -7.90
N THR A 402 -26.33 0.88 -8.27
CA THR A 402 -25.08 1.24 -7.59
C THR A 402 -23.96 1.56 -8.59
N ARG A 403 -22.95 2.31 -8.12
CA ARG A 403 -21.60 2.33 -8.70
C ARG A 403 -20.69 1.53 -7.79
N SER A 404 -20.08 0.46 -8.29
CA SER A 404 -19.34 -0.52 -7.50
C SER A 404 -17.89 -0.68 -7.96
N ILE A 405 -16.98 -0.80 -6.99
CA ILE A 405 -15.59 -1.23 -7.18
C ILE A 405 -15.41 -2.57 -6.47
N PHE A 406 -15.06 -3.59 -7.24
CA PHE A 406 -14.77 -4.91 -6.69
C PHE A 406 -13.37 -4.94 -6.08
N ALA A 407 -13.28 -5.49 -4.86
CA ALA A 407 -12.04 -5.69 -4.09
C ALA A 407 -11.17 -4.41 -4.02
N PRO A 408 -11.71 -3.29 -3.48
CA PRO A 408 -10.91 -2.07 -3.32
C PRO A 408 -9.77 -2.31 -2.32
N PRO A 409 -8.76 -1.41 -2.28
CA PRO A 409 -7.68 -1.48 -1.31
C PRO A 409 -8.18 -1.58 0.14
N GLN A 410 -7.43 -2.29 0.99
CA GLN A 410 -7.74 -2.39 2.41
C GLN A 410 -7.66 -1.01 3.08
N MET A 411 -8.62 -0.70 3.94
CA MET A 411 -8.54 0.47 4.81
C MET A 411 -7.87 0.08 6.13
N ARG A 412 -7.01 0.94 6.66
CA ARG A 412 -6.33 0.75 7.95
C ARG A 412 -6.54 1.97 8.82
N PHE A 413 -6.92 1.74 10.07
CA PHE A 413 -7.15 2.81 11.04
C PHE A 413 -6.37 2.52 12.31
N SER A 414 -5.52 3.46 12.74
CA SER A 414 -4.90 3.37 14.06
C SER A 414 -5.98 3.51 15.13
N LEU A 415 -5.95 2.61 16.12
CA LEU A 415 -6.84 2.65 17.27
C LEU A 415 -6.17 3.24 18.51
N SER A 416 -4.88 3.58 18.41
CA SER A 416 -4.16 4.27 19.47
C SER A 416 -3.09 5.19 18.89
N LYS A 417 -2.68 6.19 19.68
CA LYS A 417 -1.47 6.99 19.45
C LYS A 417 -0.58 6.96 20.69
N PRO A 418 0.74 7.04 20.54
CA PRO A 418 1.63 7.19 21.68
C PRO A 418 1.28 8.43 22.50
N SER A 419 1.29 8.29 23.83
CA SER A 419 1.23 9.37 24.80
C SER A 419 2.42 9.25 25.74
N THR A 420 3.09 10.36 26.02
CA THR A 420 4.21 10.41 26.96
C THR A 420 3.74 10.89 28.33
N ASN A 421 3.71 10.00 29.31
CA ASN A 421 3.71 10.42 30.70
C ASN A 421 5.15 10.76 31.11
N THR A 422 5.46 12.07 31.09
CA THR A 422 6.80 12.60 31.36
C THR A 422 7.30 12.32 32.78
N THR A 423 6.44 11.80 33.66
CA THR A 423 6.76 11.60 35.09
C THR A 423 7.22 10.18 35.41
N THR A 424 6.79 9.17 34.63
CA THR A 424 7.03 7.75 34.92
C THR A 424 7.85 7.03 33.86
N GLY A 425 8.03 7.61 32.66
CA GLY A 425 8.74 6.97 31.54
C GLY A 425 8.01 5.77 30.93
N ILE A 426 6.78 5.48 31.38
CA ILE A 426 5.93 4.40 30.85
C ILE A 426 5.29 4.88 29.54
N LYS A 427 5.36 4.06 28.48
CA LYS A 427 4.63 4.32 27.23
C LYS A 427 3.14 4.18 27.50
N GLU A 428 2.45 5.31 27.57
CA GLU A 428 0.99 5.35 27.57
C GLU A 428 0.47 5.43 26.13
N TYR A 429 -0.77 5.01 25.93
CA TYR A 429 -1.43 5.09 24.64
C TYR A 429 -2.77 5.78 24.81
N THR A 430 -3.06 6.74 23.94
CA THR A 430 -4.38 7.37 23.89
C THR A 430 -5.25 6.61 22.89
N PRO A 431 -6.37 6.00 23.31
CA PRO A 431 -7.26 5.30 22.41
C PRO A 431 -7.96 6.26 21.43
N ILE A 432 -7.95 5.91 20.14
CA ILE A 432 -8.57 6.66 19.05
C ILE A 432 -9.76 5.86 18.54
N LEU A 433 -10.87 6.56 18.28
CA LEU A 433 -12.04 5.99 17.61
C LEU A 433 -12.12 6.55 16.18
N PRO A 434 -11.96 5.71 15.14
CA PRO A 434 -12.12 6.11 13.73
C PRO A 434 -13.58 6.44 13.38
N LEU A 435 -14.10 7.51 13.97
CA LEU A 435 -15.45 8.02 13.76
C LEU A 435 -15.40 9.12 12.70
N LEU A 436 -15.99 8.86 11.54
CA LEU A 436 -15.90 9.75 10.38
C LEU A 436 -16.30 11.20 10.74
N THR A 437 -15.51 12.15 10.25
CA THR A 437 -15.64 13.58 10.57
C THR A 437 -16.14 14.43 9.40
N THR A 438 -16.09 13.92 8.16
CA THR A 438 -16.66 14.60 6.97
C THR A 438 -18.19 14.66 6.97
N LYS A 439 -18.83 13.85 7.83
CA LYS A 439 -20.26 13.97 8.20
C LYS A 439 -20.47 13.43 9.61
N ARG A 440 -21.56 13.85 10.26
CA ARG A 440 -21.97 13.30 11.55
C ARG A 440 -22.43 11.84 11.41
N VAL A 441 -21.84 10.96 12.22
CA VAL A 441 -22.24 9.56 12.40
C VAL A 441 -23.09 9.43 13.67
N PHE A 442 -24.15 8.62 13.64
CA PHE A 442 -25.07 8.46 14.76
C PHE A 442 -24.48 7.53 15.84
N LEU A 443 -23.52 8.03 16.61
CA LEU A 443 -22.74 7.27 17.59
C LEU A 443 -23.59 6.45 18.59
N ARG A 444 -24.70 7.02 19.07
CA ARG A 444 -25.60 6.31 19.99
C ARG A 444 -26.13 5.00 19.39
N ALA A 445 -26.56 5.04 18.13
CA ALA A 445 -26.98 3.84 17.41
C ALA A 445 -25.84 2.84 17.23
N VAL A 446 -24.62 3.31 16.97
CA VAL A 446 -23.42 2.44 16.83
C VAL A 446 -23.17 1.65 18.11
N LEU A 447 -23.18 2.33 19.26
CA LEU A 447 -22.98 1.68 20.56
C LEU A 447 -24.12 0.72 20.89
N ALA A 448 -25.37 1.17 20.76
CA ALA A 448 -26.55 0.35 21.06
C ALA A 448 -26.58 -0.93 20.22
N GLU A 449 -26.32 -0.83 18.91
CA GLU A 449 -26.27 -1.98 18.01
C GLU A 449 -25.11 -2.94 18.35
N LEU A 450 -23.93 -2.40 18.66
CA LEU A 450 -22.80 -3.24 19.05
C LEU A 450 -23.11 -4.05 20.33
N LEU A 451 -23.68 -3.39 21.35
CA LEU A 451 -24.07 -4.04 22.60
C LEU A 451 -25.22 -5.06 22.36
N TRP A 452 -26.11 -4.77 21.42
CA TRP A 452 -27.13 -5.70 20.94
C TRP A 452 -26.50 -6.94 20.27
N PHE A 453 -25.48 -6.78 19.42
CA PHE A 453 -24.74 -7.92 18.87
C PHE A 453 -24.03 -8.74 19.97
N ILE A 454 -23.36 -8.08 20.92
CA ILE A 454 -22.62 -8.75 21.99
C ILE A 454 -23.56 -9.59 22.88
N SER A 455 -24.77 -9.12 23.14
CA SER A 455 -25.75 -9.84 23.97
C SER A 455 -26.39 -11.04 23.27
N GLY A 456 -26.16 -11.26 21.98
CA GLY A 456 -26.66 -12.43 21.25
C GLY A 456 -28.14 -12.34 20.85
N THR A 457 -28.83 -11.25 21.16
CA THR A 457 -30.24 -11.07 20.84
C THR A 457 -30.48 -11.03 19.32
N THR A 458 -31.65 -11.52 18.92
CA THR A 458 -32.08 -11.59 17.51
C THR A 458 -33.38 -10.82 17.25
N SER A 459 -33.94 -10.19 18.28
CA SER A 459 -35.12 -9.34 18.17
C SER A 459 -34.72 -7.88 17.98
N SER A 460 -35.32 -7.18 17.01
CA SER A 460 -35.13 -5.75 16.81
C SER A 460 -35.87 -4.88 17.84
N LEU A 461 -36.80 -5.46 18.61
CA LEU A 461 -37.69 -4.71 19.52
C LEU A 461 -36.93 -3.92 20.60
N PRO A 462 -35.92 -4.48 21.30
CA PRO A 462 -35.18 -3.73 22.33
C PRO A 462 -34.48 -2.48 21.77
N LEU A 463 -33.97 -2.54 20.53
CA LEU A 463 -33.38 -1.37 19.87
C LEU A 463 -34.46 -0.33 19.55
N SER A 464 -35.60 -0.77 19.03
CA SER A 464 -36.73 0.11 18.70
C SER A 464 -37.29 0.82 19.94
N GLU A 465 -37.44 0.10 21.05
CA GLU A 465 -37.85 0.61 22.36
C GLU A 465 -36.84 1.64 22.92
N ALA A 466 -35.55 1.45 22.67
CA ALA A 466 -34.50 2.42 22.99
C ALA A 466 -34.48 3.64 22.03
N GLY A 467 -35.37 3.68 21.03
CA GLY A 467 -35.46 4.74 20.02
C GLY A 467 -34.45 4.60 18.88
N ILE A 468 -33.82 3.43 18.73
CA ILE A 468 -32.86 3.10 17.69
C ILE A 468 -33.56 2.26 16.60
N LYS A 469 -34.03 2.94 15.55
CA LYS A 469 -34.93 2.39 14.54
C LYS A 469 -34.26 1.76 13.32
N ILE A 470 -32.96 1.51 13.37
CA ILE A 470 -32.16 1.09 12.20
C ILE A 470 -32.56 -0.30 11.67
N TRP A 471 -33.17 -1.14 12.51
CA TRP A 471 -33.65 -2.50 12.17
C TRP A 471 -35.16 -2.60 11.95
N ASP A 472 -35.94 -1.53 12.20
CA ASP A 472 -37.42 -1.57 12.15
C ASP A 472 -37.92 -2.01 10.77
N GLY A 473 -37.27 -1.55 9.69
CA GLY A 473 -37.59 -1.95 8.32
C GLY A 473 -37.41 -3.45 8.10
N ASN A 474 -36.29 -4.01 8.56
CA ASN A 474 -35.96 -5.43 8.39
C ASN A 474 -36.79 -6.34 9.31
N GLY A 475 -37.23 -5.85 10.47
CA GLY A 475 -38.11 -6.57 11.39
C GLY A 475 -39.60 -6.43 11.07
N SER A 476 -39.98 -5.63 10.07
CA SER A 476 -41.38 -5.39 9.71
C SER A 476 -42.06 -6.62 9.09
N ARG A 477 -43.37 -6.74 9.27
CA ARG A 477 -44.18 -7.81 8.66
C ARG A 477 -43.99 -7.85 7.13
N GLU A 478 -44.07 -6.69 6.49
CA GLU A 478 -43.92 -6.54 5.03
C GLU A 478 -42.58 -7.09 4.54
N TYR A 479 -41.48 -6.72 5.20
CA TYR A 479 -40.15 -7.16 4.80
C TYR A 479 -39.95 -8.65 5.06
N LEU A 480 -40.34 -9.16 6.23
CA LEU A 480 -40.24 -10.58 6.57
C LEU A 480 -41.02 -11.47 5.59
N ASP A 481 -42.22 -11.05 5.18
CA ASP A 481 -43.01 -11.75 4.14
C ASP A 481 -42.29 -11.73 2.79
N LYS A 482 -41.76 -10.56 2.39
CA LYS A 482 -41.03 -10.39 1.13
C LYS A 482 -39.82 -11.31 1.02
N VAL A 483 -39.13 -11.60 2.12
CA VAL A 483 -37.96 -12.48 2.14
C VAL A 483 -38.28 -13.95 2.49
N GLY A 484 -39.56 -14.33 2.55
CA GLY A 484 -39.99 -15.72 2.76
C GLY A 484 -39.97 -16.18 4.23
N LEU A 485 -39.98 -15.24 5.17
CA LEU A 485 -39.97 -15.49 6.61
C LEU A 485 -41.34 -15.17 7.25
N SER A 486 -42.42 -15.55 6.57
CA SER A 486 -43.80 -15.30 7.00
C SER A 486 -44.18 -15.94 8.34
N HIS A 487 -43.48 -17.01 8.72
CA HIS A 487 -43.68 -17.74 9.96
C HIS A 487 -43.07 -17.05 11.20
N ARG A 488 -42.21 -16.04 11.02
CA ARG A 488 -41.57 -15.30 12.12
C ARG A 488 -42.47 -14.20 12.66
N GLU A 489 -42.34 -13.91 13.96
CA GLU A 489 -42.97 -12.75 14.59
C GLU A 489 -42.32 -11.44 14.14
N VAL A 490 -43.07 -10.33 14.23
CA VAL A 490 -42.53 -9.00 13.95
C VAL A 490 -41.36 -8.71 14.89
N GLY A 491 -40.24 -8.28 14.30
CA GLY A 491 -39.00 -8.00 15.01
C GLY A 491 -38.04 -9.19 15.13
N ASP A 492 -38.47 -10.42 14.83
CA ASP A 492 -37.56 -11.57 14.79
C ASP A 492 -36.73 -11.56 13.50
N LEU A 493 -35.43 -11.25 13.63
CA LEU A 493 -34.49 -11.16 12.52
C LEU A 493 -33.83 -12.51 12.16
N GLY A 494 -34.06 -13.56 12.95
CA GLY A 494 -33.39 -14.84 12.81
C GLY A 494 -31.95 -14.85 13.32
N PRO A 495 -31.15 -15.87 12.97
CA PRO A 495 -29.82 -16.09 13.52
C PRO A 495 -28.78 -15.14 12.90
N VAL A 496 -28.98 -13.83 13.08
CA VAL A 496 -28.13 -12.75 12.58
C VAL A 496 -26.92 -12.52 13.52
N TYR A 497 -26.11 -11.50 13.24
CA TYR A 497 -24.88 -11.09 13.93
C TYR A 497 -24.67 -11.67 15.34
N GLY A 498 -25.44 -11.23 16.34
CA GLY A 498 -25.21 -11.59 17.73
C GLY A 498 -25.38 -13.09 18.00
N PHE A 499 -26.41 -13.71 17.42
CA PHE A 499 -26.59 -15.17 17.50
C PHE A 499 -25.37 -15.90 16.93
N GLN A 500 -24.85 -15.43 15.81
CA GLN A 500 -23.67 -16.05 15.20
C GLN A 500 -22.42 -15.83 16.07
N TRP A 501 -22.31 -14.73 16.82
CA TRP A 501 -21.19 -14.52 17.73
C TRP A 501 -21.26 -15.39 18.99
N ARG A 502 -22.45 -15.58 19.56
CA ARG A 502 -22.65 -16.24 20.85
C ARG A 502 -23.04 -17.72 20.75
N HIS A 503 -23.66 -18.12 19.66
CA HIS A 503 -24.32 -19.42 19.48
C HIS A 503 -24.03 -20.03 18.10
N PHE A 504 -22.83 -19.84 17.57
CA PHE A 504 -22.48 -20.28 16.20
C PHE A 504 -22.73 -21.78 16.03
N GLY A 505 -23.52 -22.14 15.01
CA GLY A 505 -23.86 -23.53 14.70
C GLY A 505 -25.01 -24.14 15.52
N ALA A 506 -25.58 -23.41 16.49
CA ALA A 506 -26.83 -23.83 17.15
C ALA A 506 -28.01 -23.84 16.17
N GLU A 507 -28.98 -24.72 16.40
CA GLU A 507 -30.22 -24.72 15.61
C GLU A 507 -31.12 -23.59 16.07
N TYR A 508 -31.42 -22.65 15.17
CA TYR A 508 -32.25 -21.51 15.48
C TYR A 508 -33.75 -21.90 15.52
N VAL A 509 -34.42 -21.56 16.62
CA VAL A 509 -35.86 -21.76 16.83
C VAL A 509 -36.61 -20.44 16.64
N ASP A 510 -36.48 -19.51 17.59
CA ASP A 510 -37.08 -18.17 17.57
C ASP A 510 -36.27 -17.18 18.41
N ALA A 511 -36.70 -15.92 18.45
CA ALA A 511 -36.02 -14.84 19.18
C ALA A 511 -36.24 -14.87 20.71
N LYS A 512 -37.12 -15.74 21.22
CA LYS A 512 -37.47 -15.87 22.64
C LYS A 512 -36.77 -17.06 23.31
N THR A 513 -36.22 -17.97 22.51
CA THR A 513 -35.52 -19.16 22.95
C THR A 513 -34.20 -18.81 23.64
N ASP A 514 -33.91 -19.46 24.77
CA ASP A 514 -32.62 -19.39 25.44
C ASP A 514 -31.62 -20.36 24.79
N TYR A 515 -30.60 -19.80 24.16
CA TYR A 515 -29.53 -20.55 23.50
C TYR A 515 -28.29 -20.74 24.37
N SER A 516 -28.36 -20.43 25.67
CA SER A 516 -27.26 -20.62 26.62
C SER A 516 -26.72 -22.05 26.56
N GLY A 517 -25.40 -22.17 26.33
CA GLY A 517 -24.72 -23.46 26.20
C GLY A 517 -24.95 -24.19 24.86
N GLN A 518 -25.67 -23.58 23.91
CA GLN A 518 -25.87 -24.13 22.57
C GLN A 518 -24.89 -23.49 21.57
N GLY A 519 -24.33 -24.32 20.69
CA GLY A 519 -23.37 -23.87 19.67
C GLY A 519 -22.01 -23.46 20.25
N VAL A 520 -21.33 -22.55 19.56
CA VAL A 520 -20.01 -22.02 19.96
C VAL A 520 -20.12 -20.52 20.27
N ASP A 521 -19.75 -20.15 21.49
CA ASP A 521 -19.54 -18.74 21.87
C ASP A 521 -18.15 -18.28 21.39
N GLN A 522 -18.11 -17.78 20.17
CA GLN A 522 -16.89 -17.31 19.53
C GLN A 522 -16.28 -16.12 20.27
N LEU A 523 -17.12 -15.25 20.85
CA LEU A 523 -16.67 -14.07 21.57
C LEU A 523 -15.93 -14.48 22.86
N ALA A 524 -16.51 -15.40 23.63
CA ALA A 524 -15.86 -15.97 24.80
C ALA A 524 -14.55 -16.70 24.44
N GLU A 525 -14.53 -17.45 23.33
CA GLU A 525 -13.33 -18.13 22.84
C GLU A 525 -12.21 -17.16 22.45
N VAL A 526 -12.54 -16.04 21.79
CA VAL A 526 -11.58 -14.97 21.45
C VAL A 526 -10.98 -14.37 22.72
N VAL A 527 -11.81 -13.98 23.69
CA VAL A 527 -11.34 -13.41 24.97
C VAL A 527 -10.42 -14.39 25.69
N LYS A 528 -10.83 -15.66 25.79
CA LYS A 528 -10.03 -16.72 26.41
C LYS A 528 -8.66 -16.86 25.73
N LYS A 529 -8.64 -16.97 24.40
CA LYS A 529 -7.38 -17.11 23.64
C LYS A 529 -6.49 -15.87 23.78
N LEU A 530 -7.04 -14.66 23.76
CA LEU A 530 -6.25 -13.45 23.95
C LEU A 530 -5.59 -13.42 25.34
N LYS A 531 -6.25 -13.94 26.38
CA LYS A 531 -5.68 -14.03 27.74
C LYS A 531 -4.67 -15.16 27.89
N GLU A 532 -4.97 -16.34 27.36
CA GLU A 532 -4.21 -17.57 27.63
C GLU A 532 -3.18 -17.91 26.54
N ASN A 533 -3.44 -17.55 25.28
CA ASN A 533 -2.63 -17.89 24.11
C ASN A 533 -2.71 -16.78 23.03
N PRO A 534 -2.18 -15.56 23.29
CA PRO A 534 -2.39 -14.38 22.44
C PRO A 534 -1.79 -14.49 21.04
N PHE A 535 -0.91 -15.47 20.80
CA PHE A 535 -0.29 -15.74 19.50
C PHE A 535 -1.00 -16.87 18.73
N ASP A 536 -2.15 -17.34 19.21
CA ASP A 536 -2.91 -18.38 18.52
C ASP A 536 -3.41 -17.87 17.16
N ARG A 537 -3.00 -18.56 16.09
CA ARG A 537 -3.44 -18.30 14.72
C ARG A 537 -4.94 -18.56 14.48
N ARG A 538 -5.67 -19.05 15.49
CA ARG A 538 -7.09 -19.41 15.45
C ARG A 538 -7.98 -18.42 16.23
N ILE A 539 -7.50 -17.22 16.54
CA ILE A 539 -8.34 -16.15 17.09
C ILE A 539 -9.17 -15.59 15.93
N ILE A 540 -10.35 -16.16 15.72
CA ILE A 540 -11.25 -15.87 14.60
C ILE A 540 -12.68 -15.81 15.16
N MET A 541 -13.49 -14.90 14.63
CA MET A 541 -14.91 -14.80 14.93
C MET A 541 -15.66 -14.50 13.63
N SER A 542 -16.66 -15.29 13.26
CA SER A 542 -17.46 -15.07 12.05
C SER A 542 -18.92 -14.83 12.40
N ALA A 543 -19.50 -13.77 11.83
CA ALA A 543 -20.96 -13.62 11.83
C ALA A 543 -21.62 -14.44 10.70
N TRP A 544 -20.84 -14.98 9.77
CA TRP A 544 -21.38 -15.60 8.57
C TRP A 544 -21.44 -17.12 8.70
N ASN A 545 -22.66 -17.64 8.61
CA ASN A 545 -22.94 -19.06 8.51
C ASN A 545 -23.71 -19.35 7.22
N PRO A 546 -23.08 -19.96 6.20
CA PRO A 546 -23.74 -20.29 4.94
C PRO A 546 -25.00 -21.15 5.09
N LYS A 547 -25.05 -22.00 6.14
CA LYS A 547 -26.22 -22.83 6.47
C LYS A 547 -27.45 -21.99 6.78
N ASP A 548 -27.26 -20.89 7.51
CA ASP A 548 -28.35 -20.11 8.09
C ASP A 548 -28.74 -18.90 7.23
N MET A 549 -28.03 -18.61 6.13
CA MET A 549 -28.28 -17.41 5.30
C MET A 549 -29.74 -17.26 4.85
N ARG A 550 -30.43 -18.38 4.57
CA ARG A 550 -31.81 -18.38 4.08
C ARG A 550 -32.85 -18.12 5.18
N ILE A 551 -32.44 -18.22 6.44
CA ILE A 551 -33.32 -18.03 7.59
C ILE A 551 -33.03 -16.71 8.33
N MET A 552 -32.12 -15.87 7.82
CA MET A 552 -31.82 -14.54 8.33
C MET A 552 -32.65 -13.48 7.60
N ALA A 553 -33.26 -12.53 8.32
CA ALA A 553 -33.94 -11.40 7.70
C ALA A 553 -32.96 -10.51 6.91
N LEU A 554 -31.78 -10.28 7.47
CA LEU A 554 -30.68 -9.61 6.80
C LEU A 554 -29.37 -10.26 7.22
N PRO A 555 -28.62 -10.90 6.30
CA PRO A 555 -27.38 -11.56 6.69
C PRO A 555 -26.28 -10.52 7.05
N PRO A 556 -25.21 -10.91 7.76
CA PRO A 556 -24.17 -9.98 8.24
C PRO A 556 -23.29 -9.33 7.17
N CYS A 557 -22.98 -8.03 7.34
CA CYS A 557 -22.21 -7.21 6.38
C CYS A 557 -20.74 -7.58 6.23
N HIS A 558 -20.19 -8.45 7.08
CA HIS A 558 -18.79 -8.90 7.05
C HIS A 558 -18.71 -10.43 7.27
N MET A 559 -17.80 -11.08 6.55
CA MET A 559 -17.74 -12.54 6.41
C MET A 559 -16.49 -13.23 6.96
N PHE A 560 -15.31 -12.62 6.77
CA PHE A 560 -14.00 -13.26 6.59
C PHE A 560 -13.87 -14.06 5.26
N ALA A 561 -13.21 -13.45 4.26
CA ALA A 561 -12.82 -13.96 2.92
C ALA A 561 -13.91 -14.35 1.88
N GLN A 562 -14.41 -13.31 1.17
CA GLN A 562 -14.78 -13.17 -0.25
C GLN A 562 -15.72 -14.18 -0.97
N PHE A 563 -16.99 -13.78 -1.17
CA PHE A 563 -17.73 -13.74 -2.46
C PHE A 563 -18.80 -12.64 -2.39
N TYR A 564 -19.03 -11.92 -3.50
CA TYR A 564 -20.00 -10.82 -3.73
C TYR A 564 -20.85 -10.37 -2.53
N ARG A 565 -20.43 -9.30 -1.83
CA ARG A 565 -21.35 -8.58 -0.94
C ARG A 565 -21.07 -7.08 -0.85
N SER A 566 -22.14 -6.32 -1.07
CA SER A 566 -22.27 -4.87 -0.98
C SER A 566 -21.73 -4.28 0.33
N ALA A 567 -20.73 -3.42 0.23
CA ALA A 567 -20.27 -2.50 1.26
C ALA A 567 -20.65 -1.06 0.89
N ASP A 568 -21.71 -0.55 1.50
CA ASP A 568 -22.24 0.79 1.21
C ASP A 568 -21.31 1.84 1.82
N MET A 569 -20.63 2.60 0.96
CA MET A 569 -19.66 3.60 1.38
C MET A 569 -20.30 4.85 1.99
N GLY A 570 -21.59 5.11 1.72
CA GLY A 570 -22.30 6.29 2.21
C GLY A 570 -22.78 6.14 3.65
N LEU A 571 -23.46 5.04 3.98
CA LEU A 571 -24.04 4.83 5.31
C LEU A 571 -23.42 3.65 6.06
N GLY A 572 -23.43 2.46 5.46
CA GLY A 572 -23.08 1.21 6.15
C GLY A 572 -21.62 1.12 6.61
N VAL A 573 -20.65 1.39 5.72
CA VAL A 573 -19.21 1.26 6.02
C VAL A 573 -18.75 2.22 7.12
N PRO A 574 -19.12 3.52 7.15
CA PRO A 574 -18.83 4.39 8.28
C PRO A 574 -19.33 3.86 9.63
N PHE A 575 -20.50 3.21 9.64
CA PHE A 575 -21.08 2.60 10.83
C PHE A 575 -20.25 1.38 11.27
N ASN A 576 -19.91 0.49 10.34
CA ASN A 576 -19.09 -0.69 10.59
C ASN A 576 -17.71 -0.32 11.14
N ILE A 577 -17.03 0.70 10.57
CA ILE A 577 -15.71 1.13 11.04
C ILE A 577 -15.77 1.51 12.53
N ALA A 578 -16.75 2.34 12.91
CA ALA A 578 -16.91 2.77 14.29
C ALA A 578 -17.27 1.60 15.22
N SER A 579 -18.20 0.74 14.82
CA SER A 579 -18.64 -0.43 15.60
C SER A 579 -17.49 -1.42 15.84
N TYR A 580 -16.74 -1.80 14.81
CA TYR A 580 -15.62 -2.74 14.95
C TYR A 580 -14.42 -2.16 15.68
N ALA A 581 -14.17 -0.85 15.55
CA ALA A 581 -13.18 -0.19 16.37
C ALA A 581 -13.57 -0.25 17.85
N LEU A 582 -14.83 0.03 18.20
CA LEU A 582 -15.34 -0.08 19.57
C LEU A 582 -15.29 -1.52 20.10
N LEU A 583 -15.65 -2.52 19.28
CA LEU A 583 -15.50 -3.93 19.66
C LEU A 583 -14.04 -4.28 19.97
N THR A 584 -13.09 -3.78 19.16
CA THR A 584 -11.66 -3.99 19.38
C THR A 584 -11.18 -3.32 20.66
N HIS A 585 -11.66 -2.11 20.96
CA HIS A 585 -11.40 -1.41 22.22
C HIS A 585 -11.96 -2.19 23.43
N LEU A 586 -13.18 -2.70 23.32
CA LEU A 586 -13.84 -3.50 24.37
C LEU A 586 -13.08 -4.80 24.62
N LEU A 587 -12.73 -5.55 23.57
CA LEU A 587 -11.94 -6.77 23.70
C LEU A 587 -10.57 -6.50 24.32
N ALA A 588 -9.88 -5.45 23.85
CA ALA A 588 -8.59 -5.04 24.41
C ALA A 588 -8.71 -4.67 25.89
N HIS A 589 -9.77 -3.95 26.29
CA HIS A 589 -10.03 -3.64 27.70
C HIS A 589 -10.28 -4.90 28.53
N ALA A 590 -11.10 -5.84 28.03
CA ALA A 590 -11.41 -7.09 28.72
C ALA A 590 -10.17 -7.96 28.96
N VAL A 591 -9.13 -7.86 28.13
CA VAL A 591 -7.91 -8.69 28.22
C VAL A 591 -6.64 -7.91 28.61
N ASP A 592 -6.81 -6.67 29.07
CA ASP A 592 -5.72 -5.77 29.44
C ASP A 592 -4.66 -5.56 28.34
N MET A 593 -5.12 -5.28 27.13
CA MET A 593 -4.29 -4.98 25.97
C MET A 593 -4.52 -3.55 25.45
N VAL A 594 -3.59 -3.07 24.62
CA VAL A 594 -3.73 -1.83 23.87
C VAL A 594 -4.13 -2.17 22.44
N PRO A 595 -5.23 -1.60 21.91
CA PRO A 595 -5.64 -1.85 20.54
C PRO A 595 -4.70 -1.13 19.57
N GLY A 596 -4.15 -1.88 18.61
CA GLY A 596 -3.22 -1.37 17.60
C GLY A 596 -3.92 -0.77 16.39
N THR A 597 -4.36 -1.61 15.47
CA THR A 597 -4.89 -1.17 14.16
C THR A 597 -6.12 -1.99 13.78
N LEU A 598 -7.17 -1.32 13.32
CA LEU A 598 -8.29 -1.95 12.63
C LEU A 598 -7.97 -2.01 11.13
N VAL A 599 -7.97 -3.23 10.57
CA VAL A 599 -7.83 -3.45 9.13
C VAL A 599 -9.18 -3.88 8.55
N HIS A 600 -9.77 -3.03 7.71
CA HIS A 600 -11.07 -3.28 7.09
C HIS A 600 -10.87 -3.70 5.64
N THR A 601 -11.24 -4.94 5.33
CA THR A 601 -11.21 -5.50 3.98
C THR A 601 -12.61 -5.52 3.38
N LEU A 602 -12.77 -4.94 2.18
CA LEU A 602 -14.06 -4.85 1.50
C LEU A 602 -14.10 -5.77 0.28
N GLY A 603 -15.27 -6.39 0.05
CA GLY A 603 -15.50 -7.24 -1.12
C GLY A 603 -16.01 -6.45 -2.33
N ASP A 604 -17.11 -5.72 -2.17
CA ASP A 604 -17.67 -4.83 -3.20
C ASP A 604 -18.00 -3.46 -2.58
N ALA A 605 -17.09 -2.49 -2.71
CA ALA A 605 -17.38 -1.13 -2.25
C ALA A 605 -18.30 -0.46 -3.25
N HIS A 606 -19.43 0.05 -2.79
CA HIS A 606 -20.39 0.69 -3.67
C HIS A 606 -20.99 1.94 -3.07
N VAL A 607 -21.52 2.76 -3.96
CA VAL A 607 -22.38 3.90 -3.63
C VAL A 607 -23.70 3.71 -4.35
N TYR A 608 -24.81 3.94 -3.67
CA TYR A 608 -26.12 3.97 -4.33
C TYR A 608 -26.21 5.18 -5.25
N LEU A 609 -26.91 5.04 -6.37
CA LEU A 609 -27.02 6.12 -7.36
C LEU A 609 -27.70 7.37 -6.78
N ASP A 610 -28.66 7.20 -5.87
CA ASP A 610 -29.33 8.29 -5.17
C ASP A 610 -28.49 8.90 -4.02
N HIS A 611 -27.30 8.35 -3.73
CA HIS A 611 -26.34 8.91 -2.76
C HIS A 611 -25.24 9.72 -3.43
N VAL A 612 -25.10 9.68 -4.75
CA VAL A 612 -23.96 10.27 -5.46
C VAL A 612 -23.80 11.77 -5.17
N ASP A 613 -24.88 12.55 -5.21
CA ASP A 613 -24.78 14.00 -4.99
C ASP A 613 -24.45 14.35 -3.53
N ALA A 614 -25.01 13.60 -2.58
CA ALA A 614 -24.67 13.70 -1.16
C ALA A 614 -23.18 13.38 -0.92
N LEU A 615 -22.64 12.39 -1.63
CA LEU A 615 -21.24 12.00 -1.53
C LEU A 615 -20.30 13.00 -2.20
N LYS A 616 -20.71 13.63 -3.32
CA LYS A 616 -19.97 14.74 -3.93
C LYS A 616 -19.83 15.91 -2.95
N GLU A 617 -20.89 16.26 -2.24
CA GLU A 617 -20.80 17.25 -1.16
C GLU A 617 -19.84 16.78 -0.04
N GLN A 618 -19.88 15.50 0.31
CA GLN A 618 -19.05 14.96 1.38
C GLN A 618 -17.54 15.02 1.07
N ILE A 619 -17.14 14.73 -0.17
CA ILE A 619 -15.71 14.70 -0.56
C ILE A 619 -15.08 16.10 -0.65
N GLU A 620 -15.89 17.15 -0.75
CA GLU A 620 -15.42 18.54 -0.70
C GLU A 620 -15.11 19.00 0.74
N ARG A 621 -15.51 18.23 1.76
CA ARG A 621 -15.33 18.59 3.17
C ARG A 621 -13.99 18.09 3.69
N GLU A 622 -13.20 19.00 4.24
CA GLU A 622 -11.94 18.68 4.90
C GLU A 622 -12.17 17.86 6.18
N PRO A 623 -11.64 16.63 6.32
CA PRO A 623 -11.78 15.85 7.54
C PRO A 623 -11.02 16.52 8.70
N VAL A 624 -11.62 16.51 9.89
CA VAL A 624 -10.88 16.81 11.13
C VAL A 624 -10.37 15.53 11.78
N ALA A 625 -9.45 15.66 12.73
CA ALA A 625 -8.89 14.55 13.49
C ALA A 625 -9.98 13.65 14.09
N PHE A 626 -9.71 12.34 14.09
CA PHE A 626 -10.57 11.36 14.75
C PHE A 626 -10.64 11.64 16.26
N PRO A 627 -11.81 11.43 16.88
CA PRO A 627 -11.96 11.59 18.31
C PRO A 627 -11.23 10.50 19.10
N GLU A 628 -10.99 10.80 20.37
CA GLU A 628 -10.50 9.84 21.35
C GLU A 628 -11.69 9.08 21.97
N VAL A 629 -11.46 7.86 22.44
CA VAL A 629 -12.44 7.11 23.23
C VAL A 629 -11.88 6.79 24.60
N ARG A 630 -12.64 7.13 25.64
CA ARG A 630 -12.35 6.79 27.03
C ARG A 630 -13.38 5.78 27.51
N ILE A 631 -12.89 4.65 27.99
CA ILE A 631 -13.69 3.64 28.68
C ILE A 631 -13.67 3.98 30.18
N LYS A 632 -14.85 4.23 30.76
CA LYS A 632 -15.01 4.58 32.18
C LYS A 632 -15.09 3.36 33.10
N ARG A 633 -15.25 2.18 32.51
CA ARG A 633 -15.37 0.92 33.24
C ARG A 633 -14.03 0.55 33.87
N GLU A 634 -14.03 0.14 35.14
CA GLU A 634 -12.81 -0.08 35.93
C GLU A 634 -12.32 -1.54 35.94
N ASP A 635 -13.05 -2.46 35.31
CA ASP A 635 -12.79 -3.90 35.32
C ASP A 635 -11.80 -4.37 34.24
N ARG A 636 -10.81 -3.55 33.90
CA ARG A 636 -9.82 -3.86 32.86
C ARG A 636 -9.12 -5.19 33.17
N GLY A 637 -9.03 -6.08 32.18
CA GLY A 637 -8.45 -7.43 32.32
C GLY A 637 -9.41 -8.48 32.90
N SER A 638 -10.65 -8.13 33.26
CA SER A 638 -11.63 -9.07 33.85
C SER A 638 -11.96 -10.26 32.95
N GLY A 639 -11.86 -10.10 31.63
CA GLY A 639 -12.38 -11.02 30.63
C GLY A 639 -13.90 -10.87 30.41
N VAL A 640 -14.54 -9.86 30.99
CA VAL A 640 -16.00 -9.66 30.89
C VAL A 640 -16.31 -8.75 29.70
N VAL A 641 -17.07 -9.29 28.75
CA VAL A 641 -17.59 -8.57 27.59
C VAL A 641 -19.09 -8.27 27.68
N ASP A 642 -19.76 -8.87 28.67
CA ASP A 642 -21.20 -8.74 28.90
C ASP A 642 -21.56 -7.58 29.84
N GLY A 643 -22.81 -7.12 29.73
CA GLY A 643 -23.40 -6.13 30.63
C GLY A 643 -22.86 -4.71 30.48
N TRP A 644 -22.13 -4.41 29.40
CA TRP A 644 -21.66 -3.07 29.08
C TRP A 644 -22.82 -2.12 28.75
N LYS A 645 -22.66 -0.84 29.08
CA LYS A 645 -23.67 0.21 28.84
C LYS A 645 -23.11 1.37 28.03
N GLU A 646 -23.99 2.09 27.34
CA GLU A 646 -23.61 3.22 26.47
C GLU A 646 -22.81 4.30 27.23
N GLU A 647 -23.22 4.61 28.47
CA GLU A 647 -22.61 5.64 29.31
C GLU A 647 -21.17 5.34 29.77
N GLU A 648 -20.73 4.09 29.64
CA GLU A 648 -19.37 3.64 29.94
C GLU A 648 -18.37 4.05 28.86
N PHE A 649 -18.84 4.51 27.70
CA PHE A 649 -18.03 5.03 26.61
C PHE A 649 -18.15 6.55 26.53
N GLU A 650 -17.02 7.24 26.61
CA GLU A 650 -16.93 8.68 26.41
C GLU A 650 -16.10 8.99 25.17
N VAL A 651 -16.71 9.67 24.19
CA VAL A 651 -16.02 10.09 22.97
C VAL A 651 -15.62 11.56 23.09
N ILE A 652 -14.32 11.82 23.02
CA ILE A 652 -13.72 13.12 23.32
C ILE A 652 -13.23 13.75 22.01
N GLY A 653 -13.56 15.03 21.80
CA GLY A 653 -13.07 15.78 20.65
C GLY A 653 -13.76 15.48 19.32
N TYR A 654 -14.94 14.84 19.32
CA TYR A 654 -15.69 14.59 18.08
C TYR A 654 -16.28 15.87 17.51
N LYS A 655 -15.64 16.42 16.47
CA LYS A 655 -16.03 17.67 15.80
C LYS A 655 -16.39 17.44 14.32
N PRO A 656 -17.43 16.64 14.01
CA PRO A 656 -17.77 16.35 12.62
C PRO A 656 -18.38 17.57 11.94
N HIS A 657 -18.29 17.60 10.62
CA HIS A 657 -19.14 18.41 9.77
C HIS A 657 -20.63 18.10 9.97
N LYS A 658 -21.51 18.97 9.45
CA LYS A 658 -22.97 18.80 9.54
C LYS A 658 -23.42 17.47 8.92
N ALA A 659 -24.57 16.97 9.35
CA ALA A 659 -25.12 15.75 8.76
C ALA A 659 -25.39 15.94 7.26
N ILE A 660 -25.16 14.89 6.47
CA ILE A 660 -25.59 14.79 5.07
C ILE A 660 -26.67 13.72 5.03
N LYS A 661 -27.83 14.06 4.48
CA LYS A 661 -28.96 13.12 4.42
C LYS A 661 -28.76 12.20 3.22
N MET A 662 -28.81 10.90 3.48
CA MET A 662 -28.89 9.84 2.47
C MET A 662 -30.05 8.92 2.86
N LYS A 663 -30.80 8.45 1.87
CA LYS A 663 -31.93 7.56 2.11
C LYS A 663 -31.40 6.14 2.36
N MET A 664 -31.92 5.43 3.36
CA MET A 664 -31.60 4.02 3.50
C MET A 664 -32.27 3.24 2.37
N SER A 665 -31.48 2.47 1.62
CA SER A 665 -31.96 1.58 0.58
C SER A 665 -32.33 0.23 1.22
N VAL A 666 -33.63 -0.10 1.29
CA VAL A 666 -34.15 -1.28 1.99
C VAL A 666 -34.76 -2.29 1.02
#